data_AF-A0A0C3RSW3-F1
#
_entry.id   AF-A0A0C3RSW3-F1
#
_cell.length_a   1.000
_cell.length_b   1.000
_cell.length_c   1.000
_cell.angle_alpha   90.00
_cell.angle_beta   90.00
_cell.angle_gamma   90.00
#
_symmetry.space_group_name_H-M   'P 1'
#
loop_
_entity.id
_entity.type
_entity.pdbx_description
1 polymer ?
#
loop_
_entity_poly.entity_id
_entity_poly.type
_entity_poly.pdbx_seq_one_letter_code
_entity_poly.pdbx_strand_id
1 'polypeptide(L)'
;MTAMEFLNQTYIALRGPTGAPQTATDAIARLSDRLSPATLLADRRAAVLSLKGLARDCRADVGERALPGLLEVLQNDAEVDSDIGKAVLDTLNLLCEVNEDASAQAKELSFKHTDQVLSTEAATHKLFALLSDQSFYLRLAVLQYLVTLLQNRRQVVQGYFLKAPVGPTTVIAILDERREIIRTEALTMLQLLLSQNPDIQKILAFEGAFEKLFNIIAQEGGVEGSVAVRDALTCVDNLLRYNPSNQSYFRETPLPPVLPSLLLFPPSLPPHEPTPQNFALQFWDPPQKRANAILVVGIMGILVGSKGGSETFAFCRCFVELGLSSNAPAAIKTQALRLLPVNLTIPLPSMTITPYIPVPETNGEEWDRLDPASALDALVELVLHGEYNGVLNMKRTRDSMELRSAALGVFQNFVQKGEIREAIVQAMVPIEGATERPPITPLLQSLIALPTSPLDVTTVTSTHLSTLLFADLVRFSSRAKALARSIIPQSPSDAHNPGSFFVPADGGPAPAPVAEEEPEEDEQQTLLQILSEHLSLALLSRRRADTSEREAREWDRLIVGYLCLFVQWLWEDPPSVREFLEAGALGMLVEPINQMPESDPIIPGLCAFLLGLCYEFNREPGEITRNTIYPILTRLGIDLLVGRITHMRDDDRFKAVGPDTFVLPYPSQSIANSEGEKEGEVWFDWAFVDFWKSNYYTIQKGISADPKAPPPSAGHWFLHPTGQNSETLALVASLRETVQRQAQEIEALQSQLNESSTNAAEASRSAPR
;
A
#
# COMPACT_ATOMS: atom_id res chain seq x y z
N MET A 1 35.45 -26.16 39.56
CA MET A 1 36.84 -26.08 39.09
C MET A 1 37.31 -24.66 39.34
N THR A 2 38.39 -24.46 40.08
CA THR A 2 38.92 -23.11 40.39
C THR A 2 39.64 -22.53 39.17
N ALA A 3 39.72 -21.19 39.03
CA ALA A 3 40.42 -20.55 37.91
C ALA A 3 41.90 -20.99 37.77
N MET A 4 42.54 -21.33 38.89
CA MET A 4 43.90 -21.88 38.92
C MET A 4 43.98 -23.29 38.31
N GLU A 5 43.02 -24.17 38.59
CA GLU A 5 42.99 -25.53 38.01
C GLU A 5 42.76 -25.49 36.50
N PHE A 6 41.92 -24.57 36.02
CA PHE A 6 41.68 -24.36 34.59
C PHE A 6 42.96 -23.95 33.87
N LEU A 7 43.62 -22.88 34.36
CA LEU A 7 44.89 -22.42 33.80
C LEU A 7 45.97 -23.50 33.83
N ASN A 8 46.03 -24.30 34.91
CA ASN A 8 47.01 -25.37 35.02
C ASN A 8 46.73 -26.51 34.03
N GLN A 9 45.47 -26.90 33.82
CA GLN A 9 45.12 -27.93 32.83
C GLN A 9 45.30 -27.46 31.38
N THR A 10 44.96 -26.22 31.06
CA THR A 10 45.25 -25.64 29.73
C THR A 10 46.76 -25.52 29.49
N TYR A 11 47.52 -25.11 30.52
CA TYR A 11 48.98 -25.05 30.48
C TYR A 11 49.64 -26.43 30.31
N ILE A 12 49.11 -27.46 30.95
CA ILE A 12 49.56 -28.85 30.77
C ILE A 12 49.20 -29.37 29.37
N ALA A 13 48.01 -29.06 28.85
CA ALA A 13 47.60 -29.45 27.51
C ALA A 13 48.44 -28.81 26.38
N LEU A 14 48.97 -27.61 26.63
CA LEU A 14 49.87 -26.90 25.70
C LEU A 14 51.34 -27.36 25.80
N ARG A 15 51.70 -28.19 26.80
CA ARG A 15 53.05 -28.75 26.95
C ARG A 15 53.08 -30.23 26.54
N GLY A 16 54.07 -30.60 25.72
CA GLY A 16 54.33 -32.00 25.40
C GLY A 16 54.70 -32.83 26.64
N PRO A 17 54.75 -34.18 26.54
CA PRO A 17 55.16 -35.07 27.63
C PRO A 17 56.56 -34.77 28.21
N THR A 18 57.36 -33.97 27.50
CA THR A 18 58.71 -33.52 27.87
C THR A 18 58.77 -32.03 28.27
N GLY A 19 57.64 -31.32 28.33
CA GLY A 19 57.59 -29.89 28.67
C GLY A 19 57.92 -28.92 27.52
N ALA A 20 58.12 -29.41 26.30
CA ALA A 20 58.37 -28.61 25.11
C ALA A 20 57.08 -27.97 24.55
N PRO A 21 57.17 -26.78 23.90
CA PRO A 21 56.03 -26.13 23.24
C PRO A 21 55.50 -27.02 22.10
N GLN A 22 54.20 -27.26 22.06
CA GLN A 22 53.55 -28.04 21.00
C GLN A 22 53.01 -27.12 19.89
N THR A 23 52.85 -27.66 18.68
CA THR A 23 52.10 -26.97 17.63
C THR A 23 50.61 -26.92 18.01
N ALA A 24 49.88 -25.90 17.53
CA ALA A 24 48.45 -25.77 17.78
C ALA A 24 47.69 -27.02 17.32
N THR A 25 48.07 -27.55 16.15
CA THR A 25 47.48 -28.76 15.55
C THR A 25 47.69 -30.01 16.42
N ASP A 26 48.88 -30.21 17.00
CA ASP A 26 49.15 -31.35 17.91
C ASP A 26 48.37 -31.24 19.23
N ALA A 27 48.25 -30.01 19.76
CA ALA A 27 47.47 -29.73 20.96
C ALA A 27 45.98 -30.01 20.72
N ILE A 28 45.42 -29.56 19.58
CA ILE A 28 44.03 -29.83 19.18
C ILE A 28 43.78 -31.34 19.05
N ALA A 29 44.70 -32.09 18.43
CA ALA A 29 44.57 -33.54 18.29
C ALA A 29 44.45 -34.24 19.66
N ARG A 30 45.34 -33.90 20.61
CA ARG A 30 45.30 -34.48 21.96
C ARG A 30 44.04 -34.09 22.74
N LEU A 31 43.58 -32.85 22.58
CA LEU A 31 42.33 -32.39 23.19
C LEU A 31 41.14 -33.12 22.59
N SER A 32 41.16 -33.41 21.28
CA SER A 32 40.15 -34.21 20.60
C SER A 32 40.11 -35.65 21.13
N ASP A 33 41.25 -36.31 21.30
CA ASP A 33 41.31 -37.66 21.88
C ASP A 33 40.68 -37.70 23.29
N ARG A 34 40.82 -36.62 24.06
CA ARG A 34 40.22 -36.47 25.38
C ARG A 34 38.70 -36.31 25.37
N LEU A 35 38.05 -36.12 24.21
CA LEU A 35 36.58 -36.06 24.12
C LEU A 35 35.93 -37.45 24.15
N SER A 36 36.71 -38.52 24.05
CA SER A 36 36.21 -39.90 24.07
C SER A 36 35.36 -40.19 25.32
N PRO A 37 34.24 -40.94 25.21
CA PRO A 37 33.40 -41.33 26.34
C PRO A 37 34.15 -42.07 27.47
N ALA A 38 35.30 -42.70 27.16
CA ALA A 38 36.13 -43.42 28.12
C ALA A 38 36.89 -42.53 29.11
N THR A 39 36.98 -41.22 28.84
CA THR A 39 37.63 -40.25 29.73
C THR A 39 36.72 -39.82 30.88
N LEU A 40 37.24 -39.14 31.89
CA LEU A 40 36.41 -38.57 32.96
C LEU A 40 35.67 -37.33 32.46
N LEU A 41 34.43 -37.13 32.89
CA LEU A 41 33.60 -35.97 32.49
C LEU A 41 34.30 -34.62 32.76
N ALA A 42 35.00 -34.51 33.90
CA ALA A 42 35.76 -33.31 34.24
C ALA A 42 36.90 -33.03 33.23
N ASP A 43 37.56 -34.08 32.75
CA ASP A 43 38.62 -33.98 31.74
C ASP A 43 38.07 -33.66 30.36
N ARG A 44 36.92 -34.24 29.98
CA ARG A 44 36.20 -33.85 28.75
C ARG A 44 35.83 -32.38 28.78
N ARG A 45 35.23 -31.92 29.87
CA ARG A 45 34.84 -30.51 30.03
C ARG A 45 36.02 -29.56 29.89
N ALA A 46 37.14 -29.88 30.53
CA ALA A 46 38.36 -29.08 30.38
C ALA A 46 38.92 -29.09 28.95
N ALA A 47 38.83 -30.23 28.26
CA ALA A 47 39.22 -30.35 26.87
C ALA A 47 38.34 -29.49 25.94
N VAL A 48 37.01 -29.54 26.10
CA VAL A 48 36.06 -28.71 25.36
C VAL A 48 36.32 -27.22 25.59
N LEU A 49 36.53 -26.78 26.83
CA LEU A 49 36.83 -25.38 27.12
C LEU A 49 38.15 -24.91 26.49
N SER A 50 39.16 -25.79 26.43
CA SER A 50 40.43 -25.49 25.78
C SER A 50 40.25 -25.40 24.25
N LEU A 51 39.48 -26.31 23.65
CA LEU A 51 39.12 -26.27 22.23
C LEU A 51 38.32 -25.03 21.86
N LYS A 52 37.39 -24.58 22.74
CA LYS A 52 36.67 -23.32 22.58
C LYS A 52 37.61 -22.12 22.44
N GLY A 53 38.65 -22.06 23.28
CA GLY A 53 39.66 -21.01 23.20
C GLY A 53 40.41 -21.03 21.87
N LEU A 54 40.86 -22.22 21.46
CA LEU A 54 41.60 -22.43 20.21
C LEU A 54 40.75 -22.20 18.95
N ALA A 55 39.44 -22.42 19.01
CA ALA A 55 38.54 -22.23 17.86
C ALA A 55 38.45 -20.78 17.36
N ARG A 56 38.89 -19.79 18.16
CA ARG A 56 38.96 -18.38 17.75
C ARG A 56 40.06 -18.14 16.72
N ASP A 57 41.25 -18.72 16.97
CA ASP A 57 42.45 -18.48 16.17
C ASP A 57 42.72 -19.62 15.17
N CYS A 58 42.27 -20.84 15.50
CA CYS A 58 42.55 -22.08 14.78
C CYS A 58 41.24 -22.78 14.33
N ARG A 59 40.23 -22.00 13.89
CA ARG A 59 38.89 -22.51 13.55
C ARG A 59 38.92 -23.73 12.61
N ALA A 60 39.74 -23.68 11.56
CA ALA A 60 39.86 -24.76 10.58
C ALA A 60 40.37 -26.08 11.20
N ASP A 61 41.47 -26.02 11.95
CA ASP A 61 42.08 -27.20 12.58
C ASP A 61 41.15 -27.81 13.64
N VAL A 62 40.47 -26.97 14.43
CA VAL A 62 39.50 -27.45 15.43
C VAL A 62 38.32 -28.13 14.75
N GLY A 63 37.76 -27.52 13.71
CA GLY A 63 36.64 -28.09 12.98
C GLY A 63 36.99 -29.37 12.21
N GLU A 64 38.22 -29.51 11.70
CA GLU A 64 38.67 -30.72 11.02
C GLU A 64 38.88 -31.90 12.00
N ARG A 65 39.44 -31.63 13.18
CA ARG A 65 39.92 -32.69 14.09
C ARG A 65 38.99 -33.01 15.24
N ALA A 66 38.33 -32.00 15.81
CA ALA A 66 37.57 -32.14 17.05
C ALA A 66 36.05 -32.19 16.84
N LEU A 67 35.53 -31.76 15.68
CA LEU A 67 34.09 -31.68 15.44
C LEU A 67 33.34 -33.00 15.70
N PRO A 68 33.80 -34.19 15.25
CA PRO A 68 33.12 -35.44 15.56
C PRO A 68 33.03 -35.72 17.07
N GLY A 69 34.12 -35.50 17.81
CA GLY A 69 34.15 -35.68 19.26
C GLY A 69 33.28 -34.65 20.00
N LEU A 70 33.21 -33.41 19.51
CA LEU A 70 32.30 -32.38 20.04
C LEU A 70 30.84 -32.80 19.84
N LEU A 71 30.49 -33.41 18.71
CA LEU A 71 29.14 -33.95 18.48
C LEU A 71 28.83 -35.12 19.42
N GLU A 72 29.79 -36.01 19.70
CA GLU A 72 29.61 -37.07 20.69
C GLU A 72 29.38 -36.52 22.11
N VAL A 73 30.13 -35.48 22.50
CA VAL A 73 29.93 -34.80 23.79
C VAL A 73 28.55 -34.14 23.86
N LEU A 74 28.09 -33.50 22.77
CA LEU A 74 26.74 -32.94 22.70
C LEU A 74 25.66 -34.03 22.92
N GLN A 75 25.85 -35.20 22.33
CA GLN A 75 24.87 -36.29 22.46
C GLN A 75 24.86 -36.90 23.87
N ASN A 76 26.04 -37.17 24.42
CA ASN A 76 26.18 -38.01 25.61
C ASN A 76 26.21 -37.21 26.93
N ASP A 77 26.79 -36.01 26.93
CA ASP A 77 27.11 -35.28 28.17
C ASP A 77 26.26 -34.03 28.38
N ALA A 78 25.76 -33.40 27.32
CA ALA A 78 25.13 -32.08 27.43
C ALA A 78 23.84 -32.06 28.29
N GLU A 79 23.12 -33.18 28.34
CA GLU A 79 21.93 -33.35 29.20
C GLU A 79 22.30 -33.75 30.64
N VAL A 80 23.49 -34.32 30.83
CA VAL A 80 23.96 -34.84 32.13
C VAL A 80 24.61 -33.72 32.96
N ASP A 81 25.39 -32.84 32.32
CA ASP A 81 26.09 -31.73 32.97
C ASP A 81 25.94 -30.46 32.12
N SER A 82 25.28 -29.45 32.68
CA SER A 82 24.99 -28.21 31.96
C SER A 82 26.22 -27.37 31.64
N ASP A 83 27.32 -27.54 32.39
CA ASP A 83 28.55 -26.76 32.16
C ASP A 83 29.28 -27.26 30.91
N ILE A 84 29.43 -28.59 30.75
CA ILE A 84 29.98 -29.16 29.52
C ILE A 84 29.02 -28.98 28.35
N GLY A 85 27.71 -29.11 28.57
CA GLY A 85 26.67 -28.85 27.57
C GLY A 85 26.77 -27.43 27.01
N LYS A 86 26.88 -26.42 27.88
CA LYS A 86 27.12 -25.04 27.46
C LYS A 86 28.45 -24.90 26.72
N ALA A 87 29.52 -25.48 27.24
CA ALA A 87 30.85 -25.36 26.65
C ALA A 87 30.92 -25.95 25.23
N VAL A 88 30.28 -27.11 25.00
CA VAL A 88 30.26 -27.75 23.68
C VAL A 88 29.42 -26.96 22.69
N LEU A 89 28.25 -26.45 23.10
CA LEU A 89 27.39 -25.60 22.28
C LEU A 89 28.09 -24.30 21.89
N ASP A 90 28.71 -23.61 22.85
CA ASP A 90 29.48 -22.38 22.56
C ASP A 90 30.62 -22.65 21.55
N THR A 91 31.27 -23.81 21.65
CA THR A 91 32.36 -24.20 20.74
C THR A 91 31.83 -24.48 19.34
N LEU A 92 30.75 -25.26 19.23
CA LEU A 92 30.10 -25.57 17.97
C LEU A 92 29.53 -24.33 17.29
N ASN A 93 28.91 -23.43 18.06
CA ASN A 93 28.41 -22.16 17.57
C ASN A 93 29.56 -21.32 17.01
N LEU A 94 30.67 -21.21 17.75
CA LEU A 94 31.87 -20.52 17.28
C LEU A 94 32.48 -21.15 16.02
N LEU A 95 32.30 -22.44 15.74
CA LEU A 95 32.75 -23.04 14.47
C LEU A 95 31.81 -22.71 13.30
N CYS A 96 30.51 -22.58 13.57
CA CYS A 96 29.48 -22.41 12.55
C CYS A 96 29.09 -20.94 12.30
N GLU A 97 29.41 -20.03 13.20
CA GLU A 97 29.04 -18.62 13.09
C GLU A 97 29.66 -17.95 11.85
N VAL A 98 28.80 -17.30 11.07
CA VAL A 98 29.17 -16.55 9.87
C VAL A 98 29.12 -15.06 10.20
N ASN A 99 30.29 -14.40 10.25
CA ASN A 99 30.38 -12.96 10.42
C ASN A 99 30.31 -12.26 9.05
N GLU A 100 29.44 -11.26 8.88
CA GLU A 100 29.27 -10.54 7.61
C GLU A 100 30.54 -9.80 7.16
N ASP A 101 31.36 -9.34 8.10
CA ASP A 101 32.62 -8.63 7.79
C ASP A 101 33.79 -9.60 7.50
N ALA A 102 33.59 -10.91 7.65
CA ALA A 102 34.63 -11.90 7.42
C ALA A 102 34.92 -12.12 5.92
N SER A 103 36.13 -12.60 5.63
CA SER A 103 36.53 -12.99 4.28
C SER A 103 35.64 -14.10 3.71
N ALA A 104 35.48 -14.16 2.39
CA ALA A 104 34.67 -15.19 1.73
C ALA A 104 35.10 -16.62 2.12
N GLN A 105 36.41 -16.85 2.26
CA GLN A 105 36.97 -18.13 2.70
C GLN A 105 36.57 -18.50 4.13
N ALA A 106 36.55 -17.53 5.05
CA ALA A 106 36.12 -17.75 6.43
C ALA A 106 34.61 -18.06 6.51
N LYS A 107 33.80 -17.39 5.69
CA LYS A 107 32.36 -17.69 5.57
C LYS A 107 32.13 -19.10 5.01
N GLU A 108 32.83 -19.46 3.95
CA GLU A 108 32.77 -20.81 3.35
C GLU A 108 33.17 -21.90 4.35
N LEU A 109 34.20 -21.65 5.17
CA LEU A 109 34.61 -22.55 6.23
C LEU A 109 33.51 -22.77 7.28
N SER A 110 32.85 -21.72 7.75
CA SER A 110 31.72 -21.81 8.69
C SER A 110 30.54 -22.60 8.10
N PHE A 111 30.23 -22.38 6.81
CA PHE A 111 29.19 -23.17 6.12
C PHE A 111 29.59 -24.64 6.01
N LYS A 112 30.87 -24.94 5.70
CA LYS A 112 31.38 -26.31 5.65
C LYS A 112 31.23 -27.01 7.00
N HIS A 113 31.54 -26.34 8.12
CA HIS A 113 31.33 -26.91 9.46
C HIS A 113 29.84 -27.11 9.76
N THR A 114 28.99 -26.17 9.36
CA THR A 114 27.53 -26.33 9.48
C THR A 114 27.03 -27.56 8.72
N ASP A 115 27.52 -27.77 7.50
CA ASP A 115 27.15 -28.93 6.67
C ASP A 115 27.60 -30.25 7.30
N GLN A 116 28.76 -30.27 7.97
CA GLN A 116 29.23 -31.44 8.72
C GLN A 116 28.36 -31.73 9.94
N VAL A 117 27.99 -30.70 10.72
CA VAL A 117 27.07 -30.82 11.86
C VAL A 117 25.71 -31.36 11.41
N LEU A 118 25.20 -30.86 10.29
CA LEU A 118 23.90 -31.21 9.72
C LEU A 118 23.96 -32.40 8.75
N SER A 119 25.01 -33.21 8.81
CA SER A 119 25.10 -34.45 8.03
C SER A 119 24.04 -35.48 8.44
N THR A 120 23.55 -35.40 9.68
CA THR A 120 22.47 -36.23 10.22
C THR A 120 21.52 -35.40 11.09
N GLU A 121 20.33 -35.93 11.36
CA GLU A 121 19.33 -35.26 12.21
C GLU A 121 19.67 -35.28 13.71
N ALA A 122 20.64 -36.10 14.14
CA ALA A 122 20.93 -36.37 15.55
C ALA A 122 21.28 -35.10 16.35
N ALA A 123 22.16 -34.24 15.80
CA ALA A 123 22.52 -32.99 16.48
C ALA A 123 21.30 -32.09 16.65
N THR A 124 20.52 -31.91 15.58
CA THR A 124 19.33 -31.05 15.58
C THR A 124 18.25 -31.58 16.53
N HIS A 125 17.98 -32.89 16.52
CA HIS A 125 17.03 -33.52 17.44
C HIS A 125 17.45 -33.34 18.90
N LYS A 126 18.74 -33.51 19.20
CA LYS A 126 19.27 -33.29 20.55
C LYS A 126 19.12 -31.83 20.98
N LEU A 127 19.38 -30.86 20.10
CA LEU A 127 19.18 -29.44 20.40
C LEU A 127 17.73 -29.14 20.78
N PHE A 128 16.75 -29.64 20.01
CA PHE A 128 15.34 -29.46 20.37
C PHE A 128 14.98 -30.13 21.70
N ALA A 129 15.51 -31.33 21.97
CA ALA A 129 15.30 -31.99 23.27
C ALA A 129 15.87 -31.17 24.45
N LEU A 130 17.07 -30.61 24.29
CA LEU A 130 17.75 -29.80 25.33
C LEU A 130 17.04 -28.48 25.64
N LEU A 131 16.08 -28.01 24.82
CA LEU A 131 15.24 -26.86 25.16
C LEU A 131 14.37 -27.11 26.40
N SER A 132 14.09 -28.37 26.74
CA SER A 132 13.34 -28.75 27.94
C SER A 132 14.13 -28.66 29.25
N ASP A 133 15.46 -28.50 29.17
CA ASP A 133 16.34 -28.41 30.34
C ASP A 133 16.03 -27.16 31.18
N GLN A 134 16.33 -27.18 32.49
CA GLN A 134 16.03 -26.04 33.36
C GLN A 134 17.18 -25.03 33.51
N SER A 135 18.40 -25.38 33.13
CA SER A 135 19.56 -24.50 33.19
C SER A 135 19.43 -23.30 32.26
N PHE A 136 19.62 -22.11 32.81
CA PHE A 136 19.55 -20.85 32.07
C PHE A 136 20.56 -20.82 30.92
N TYR A 137 21.83 -21.09 31.25
CA TYR A 137 22.93 -20.94 30.30
C TYR A 137 22.93 -22.02 29.23
N LEU A 138 22.49 -23.23 29.55
CA LEU A 138 22.36 -24.30 28.57
C LEU A 138 21.28 -23.95 27.55
N ARG A 139 20.08 -23.59 28.00
CA ARG A 139 18.97 -23.20 27.10
C ARG A 139 19.33 -22.04 26.19
N LEU A 140 19.97 -21.00 26.74
CA LEU A 140 20.40 -19.86 25.93
C LEU A 140 21.40 -20.28 24.85
N ALA A 141 22.38 -21.12 25.19
CA ALA A 141 23.37 -21.62 24.23
C ALA A 141 22.72 -22.52 23.15
N VAL A 142 21.71 -23.32 23.52
CA VAL A 142 20.94 -24.13 22.56
C VAL A 142 20.21 -23.23 21.56
N LEU A 143 19.50 -22.20 22.05
CA LEU A 143 18.75 -21.28 21.22
C LEU A 143 19.67 -20.51 20.25
N GLN A 144 20.75 -19.93 20.77
CA GLN A 144 21.75 -19.22 19.96
C GLN A 144 22.34 -20.12 18.87
N TYR A 145 22.64 -21.38 19.21
CA TYR A 145 23.19 -22.30 18.22
C TYR A 145 22.15 -22.72 17.18
N LEU A 146 20.90 -22.96 17.58
CA LEU A 146 19.79 -23.20 16.64
C LEU A 146 19.58 -22.02 15.68
N VAL A 147 19.65 -20.78 16.19
CA VAL A 147 19.58 -19.56 15.37
C VAL A 147 20.69 -19.57 14.31
N THR A 148 21.94 -19.80 14.69
CA THR A 148 23.07 -19.90 13.74
C THR A 148 22.84 -20.98 12.68
N LEU A 149 22.39 -22.17 13.08
CA LEU A 149 22.13 -23.26 12.14
C LEU A 149 20.97 -22.93 11.18
N LEU A 150 19.90 -22.29 11.67
CA LEU A 150 18.77 -21.84 10.87
C LEU A 150 19.13 -20.70 9.92
N GLN A 151 20.03 -19.80 10.30
CA GLN A 151 20.56 -18.76 9.40
C GLN A 151 21.40 -19.38 8.27
N ASN A 152 22.23 -20.38 8.60
CA ASN A 152 23.14 -20.98 7.63
C ASN A 152 22.46 -21.99 6.68
N ARG A 153 21.58 -22.84 7.20
CA ARG A 153 20.99 -24.01 6.50
C ARG A 153 19.53 -24.25 6.90
N ARG A 154 18.71 -23.19 6.86
CA ARG A 154 17.30 -23.20 7.27
C ARG A 154 16.52 -24.44 6.85
N GLN A 155 16.52 -24.75 5.55
CA GLN A 155 15.70 -25.83 4.99
C GLN A 155 16.07 -27.21 5.55
N VAL A 156 17.35 -27.45 5.83
CA VAL A 156 17.83 -28.72 6.39
C VAL A 156 17.38 -28.84 7.84
N VAL A 157 17.58 -27.79 8.65
CA VAL A 157 17.15 -27.76 10.06
C VAL A 157 15.64 -27.90 10.18
N GLN A 158 14.87 -27.22 9.32
CA GLN A 158 13.41 -27.36 9.23
C GLN A 158 13.00 -28.79 8.87
N GLY A 159 13.68 -29.42 7.91
CA GLY A 159 13.43 -30.81 7.53
C GLY A 159 13.69 -31.80 8.67
N TYR A 160 14.68 -31.54 9.53
CA TYR A 160 14.94 -32.33 10.72
C TYR A 160 13.97 -32.03 11.86
N PHE A 161 13.54 -30.78 12.04
CA PHE A 161 12.50 -30.40 12.99
C PHE A 161 11.19 -31.15 12.75
N LEU A 162 10.76 -31.29 11.48
CA LEU A 162 9.55 -32.04 11.11
C LEU A 162 9.59 -33.53 11.51
N LYS A 163 10.79 -34.08 11.75
CA LYS A 163 11.00 -35.47 12.18
C LYS A 163 11.34 -35.58 13.68
N ALA A 164 11.54 -34.45 14.35
CA ALA A 164 11.97 -34.44 15.75
C ALA A 164 10.79 -34.80 16.66
N PRO A 165 10.86 -35.89 17.45
CA PRO A 165 9.72 -36.40 18.22
C PRO A 165 9.21 -35.44 19.30
N VAL A 166 10.08 -34.58 19.83
CA VAL A 166 9.76 -33.58 20.88
C VAL A 166 9.95 -32.15 20.40
N GLY A 167 10.22 -31.95 19.10
CA GLY A 167 10.53 -30.63 18.54
C GLY A 167 9.40 -29.62 18.78
N PRO A 168 8.18 -29.88 18.27
CA PRO A 168 7.07 -28.95 18.41
C PRO A 168 6.74 -28.60 19.87
N THR A 169 6.63 -29.61 20.73
CA THR A 169 6.25 -29.42 22.15
C THR A 169 7.27 -28.61 22.93
N THR A 170 8.57 -28.84 22.71
CA THR A 170 9.65 -28.08 23.37
C THR A 170 9.76 -26.64 22.87
N VAL A 171 9.55 -26.41 21.56
CA VAL A 171 9.52 -25.07 20.96
C VAL A 171 8.34 -24.25 21.46
N ILE A 172 7.17 -24.85 21.69
CA ILE A 172 6.06 -24.14 22.32
C ILE A 172 6.32 -23.89 23.81
N ALA A 173 6.84 -24.88 24.54
CA ALA A 173 7.10 -24.74 25.97
C ALA A 173 8.13 -23.64 26.30
N ILE A 174 9.13 -23.42 25.44
CA ILE A 174 10.14 -22.36 25.68
C ILE A 174 9.55 -20.94 25.58
N LEU A 175 8.39 -20.77 24.92
CA LEU A 175 7.69 -19.47 24.87
C LEU A 175 7.07 -19.06 26.22
N ASP A 176 6.87 -20.00 27.15
CA ASP A 176 6.43 -19.71 28.53
C ASP A 176 7.55 -19.19 29.44
N GLU A 177 8.76 -19.01 28.88
CA GLU A 177 9.91 -18.57 29.65
C GLU A 177 9.75 -17.13 30.17
N ARG A 178 9.94 -16.95 31.48
CA ARG A 178 9.80 -15.65 32.16
C ARG A 178 11.04 -14.77 32.02
N ARG A 179 12.21 -15.38 31.79
CA ARG A 179 13.46 -14.65 31.63
C ARG A 179 13.53 -14.08 30.22
N GLU A 180 13.43 -12.75 30.14
CA GLU A 180 13.38 -11.98 28.89
C GLU A 180 14.46 -12.37 27.88
N ILE A 181 15.70 -12.62 28.33
CA ILE A 181 16.83 -13.00 27.46
C ILE A 181 16.54 -14.29 26.69
N ILE A 182 16.05 -15.34 27.37
CA ILE A 182 15.74 -16.62 26.72
C ILE A 182 14.50 -16.46 25.83
N ARG A 183 13.47 -15.76 26.31
CA ARG A 183 12.25 -15.53 25.54
C ARG A 183 12.52 -14.78 24.22
N THR A 184 13.38 -13.77 24.25
CA THR A 184 13.78 -12.98 23.07
C THR A 184 14.52 -13.86 22.05
N GLU A 185 15.47 -14.67 22.52
CA GLU A 185 16.19 -15.60 21.67
C GLU A 185 15.26 -16.70 21.09
N ALA A 186 14.29 -17.17 21.89
CA ALA A 186 13.28 -18.14 21.46
C ALA A 186 12.38 -17.58 20.36
N LEU A 187 11.95 -16.32 20.47
CA LEU A 187 11.19 -15.64 19.42
C LEU A 187 12.01 -15.51 18.13
N THR A 188 13.30 -15.17 18.25
CA THR A 188 14.21 -15.08 17.09
C THR A 188 14.35 -16.44 16.39
N MET A 189 14.59 -17.50 17.16
CA MET A 189 14.64 -18.88 16.64
C MET A 189 13.32 -19.27 15.96
N LEU A 190 12.18 -18.96 16.59
CA LEU A 190 10.84 -19.28 16.07
C LEU A 190 10.56 -18.57 14.73
N GLN A 191 10.92 -17.29 14.59
CA GLN A 191 10.76 -16.57 13.32
C GLN A 191 11.54 -17.24 12.18
N LEU A 192 12.79 -17.64 12.44
CA LEU A 192 13.61 -18.34 11.46
C LEU A 192 13.03 -19.73 11.13
N LEU A 193 12.52 -20.44 12.13
CA LEU A 193 11.93 -21.77 11.96
C LEU A 193 10.63 -21.73 11.14
N LEU A 194 9.78 -20.72 11.32
CA LEU A 194 8.51 -20.52 10.61
C LEU A 194 8.67 -20.03 9.16
N SER A 195 9.81 -19.42 8.85
CA SER A 195 10.01 -18.73 7.57
C SER A 195 9.89 -19.69 6.38
N GLN A 196 8.98 -19.37 5.46
CA GLN A 196 8.74 -20.08 4.19
C GLN A 196 8.45 -21.59 4.34
N ASN A 197 7.87 -22.03 5.47
CA ASN A 197 7.56 -23.44 5.70
C ASN A 197 6.13 -23.66 6.23
N PRO A 198 5.14 -23.94 5.35
CA PRO A 198 3.74 -24.04 5.75
C PRO A 198 3.46 -25.23 6.67
N ASP A 199 4.24 -26.32 6.58
CA ASP A 199 4.04 -27.51 7.41
C ASP A 199 4.44 -27.24 8.86
N ILE A 200 5.57 -26.57 9.08
CA ILE A 200 5.99 -26.13 10.42
C ILE A 200 5.00 -25.12 10.99
N GLN A 201 4.55 -24.15 10.18
CA GLN A 201 3.54 -23.18 10.61
C GLN A 201 2.25 -23.88 11.07
N LYS A 202 1.77 -24.90 10.34
CA LYS A 202 0.61 -25.70 10.72
C LYS A 202 0.84 -26.44 12.04
N ILE A 203 1.95 -27.16 12.14
CA ILE A 203 2.29 -27.96 13.33
C ILE A 203 2.34 -27.07 14.58
N LEU A 204 3.04 -25.94 14.52
CA LEU A 204 3.17 -25.05 15.67
C LEU A 204 1.87 -24.30 16.00
N ALA A 205 1.04 -23.98 15.00
CA ALA A 205 -0.29 -23.46 15.25
C ALA A 205 -1.17 -24.46 16.03
N PHE A 206 -1.17 -25.74 15.64
CA PHE A 206 -1.92 -26.80 16.35
C PHE A 206 -1.41 -27.07 17.77
N GLU A 207 -0.12 -26.86 18.01
CA GLU A 207 0.47 -26.95 19.36
C GLU A 207 0.20 -25.71 20.24
N GLY A 208 -0.58 -24.72 19.75
CA GLY A 208 -1.01 -23.57 20.54
C GLY A 208 -0.05 -22.38 20.52
N ALA A 209 0.72 -22.20 19.43
CA ALA A 209 1.62 -21.05 19.29
C ALA A 209 0.90 -19.69 19.41
N PHE A 210 -0.32 -19.57 18.86
CA PHE A 210 -1.05 -18.30 18.88
C PHE A 210 -1.32 -17.83 20.31
N GLU A 211 -1.83 -18.71 21.17
CA GLU A 211 -2.13 -18.41 22.57
C GLU A 211 -0.88 -17.99 23.33
N LYS A 212 0.25 -18.68 23.12
CA LYS A 212 1.54 -18.33 23.75
C LYS A 212 2.01 -16.94 23.30
N LEU A 213 1.97 -16.65 22.01
CA LEU A 213 2.40 -15.37 21.47
C LEU A 213 1.51 -14.22 21.94
N PHE A 214 0.19 -14.39 21.95
CA PHE A 214 -0.74 -13.38 22.46
C PHE A 214 -0.61 -13.16 23.97
N ASN A 215 -0.27 -14.21 24.74
CA ASN A 215 0.05 -14.05 26.16
C ASN A 215 1.30 -13.19 26.38
N ILE A 216 2.34 -13.36 25.57
CA ILE A 216 3.55 -12.51 25.60
C ILE A 216 3.15 -11.06 25.28
N ILE A 217 2.40 -10.84 24.20
CA ILE A 217 1.93 -9.51 23.78
C ILE A 217 1.13 -8.83 24.89
N ALA A 218 0.20 -9.55 25.53
CA ALA A 218 -0.61 -9.00 26.61
C ALA A 218 0.20 -8.67 27.87
N GLN A 219 1.12 -9.55 28.27
CA GLN A 219 1.97 -9.35 29.46
C GLN A 219 2.93 -8.17 29.32
N GLU A 220 3.33 -7.85 28.08
CA GLU A 220 4.22 -6.72 27.78
C GLU A 220 3.49 -5.40 27.46
N GLY A 221 2.17 -5.33 27.68
CA GLY A 221 1.43 -4.08 27.50
C GLY A 221 0.94 -3.83 26.07
N GLY A 222 0.80 -4.87 25.25
CA GLY A 222 0.26 -4.75 23.90
C GLY A 222 1.17 -3.91 23.00
N VAL A 223 0.61 -3.03 22.18
CA VAL A 223 1.40 -2.21 21.23
C VAL A 223 2.41 -1.29 21.91
N GLU A 224 2.23 -0.96 23.19
CA GLU A 224 3.18 -0.16 23.96
C GLU A 224 4.44 -0.95 24.40
N GLY A 225 4.42 -2.28 24.20
CA GLY A 225 5.49 -3.15 24.64
C GLY A 225 6.78 -3.04 23.83
N SER A 226 7.79 -3.76 24.32
CA SER A 226 9.17 -3.70 23.83
C SER A 226 9.35 -4.38 22.46
N VAL A 227 10.62 -4.56 22.07
CA VAL A 227 11.00 -5.38 20.91
C VAL A 227 10.42 -6.80 20.97
N ALA A 228 10.23 -7.37 22.17
CA ALA A 228 9.66 -8.72 22.29
C ALA A 228 8.19 -8.78 21.82
N VAL A 229 7.40 -7.71 21.96
CA VAL A 229 6.06 -7.63 21.35
C VAL A 229 6.14 -7.64 19.83
N ARG A 230 7.04 -6.83 19.26
CA ARG A 230 7.27 -6.82 17.79
C ARG A 230 7.63 -8.20 17.29
N ASP A 231 8.52 -8.88 17.98
CA ASP A 231 9.03 -10.18 17.58
C ASP A 231 7.95 -11.25 17.73
N ALA A 232 7.09 -11.16 18.75
CA ALA A 232 5.91 -12.02 18.90
C ALA A 232 4.85 -11.77 17.81
N LEU A 233 4.54 -10.51 17.49
CA LEU A 233 3.65 -10.15 16.38
C LEU A 233 4.22 -10.62 15.03
N THR A 234 5.54 -10.56 14.84
CA THR A 234 6.20 -11.08 13.64
C THR A 234 6.06 -12.61 13.53
N CYS A 235 6.12 -13.34 14.65
CA CYS A 235 5.80 -14.77 14.66
C CYS A 235 4.33 -15.03 14.27
N VAL A 236 3.38 -14.23 14.77
CA VAL A 236 1.96 -14.33 14.39
C VAL A 236 1.76 -14.06 12.89
N ASP A 237 2.40 -13.03 12.35
CA ASP A 237 2.39 -12.75 10.90
C ASP A 237 2.95 -13.94 10.11
N ASN A 238 4.11 -14.48 10.50
CA ASN A 238 4.72 -15.64 9.85
C ASN A 238 3.86 -16.91 9.92
N LEU A 239 3.08 -17.10 10.98
CA LEU A 239 2.13 -18.22 11.11
C LEU A 239 0.94 -18.08 10.15
N LEU A 240 0.52 -16.87 9.83
CA LEU A 240 -0.69 -16.60 9.03
C LEU A 240 -0.39 -16.34 7.55
N ARG A 241 0.75 -15.70 7.26
CA ARG A 241 1.11 -15.24 5.92
C ARG A 241 1.28 -16.41 4.97
N TYR A 242 0.55 -16.36 3.87
CA TYR A 242 0.48 -17.41 2.85
C TYR A 242 0.05 -18.80 3.38
N ASN A 243 -0.65 -18.85 4.52
CA ASN A 243 -1.12 -20.10 5.12
C ASN A 243 -2.64 -20.08 5.36
N PRO A 244 -3.46 -20.47 4.36
CA PRO A 244 -4.92 -20.44 4.48
C PRO A 244 -5.45 -21.39 5.56
N SER A 245 -4.73 -22.48 5.88
CA SER A 245 -5.12 -23.40 6.95
C SER A 245 -5.03 -22.71 8.31
N ASN A 246 -3.92 -22.02 8.58
CA ASN A 246 -3.72 -21.28 9.81
C ASN A 246 -4.64 -20.07 9.92
N GLN A 247 -4.90 -19.37 8.81
CA GLN A 247 -5.87 -18.27 8.79
C GLN A 247 -7.27 -18.76 9.17
N SER A 248 -7.72 -19.89 8.59
CA SER A 248 -9.00 -20.49 8.96
C SER A 248 -9.01 -20.95 10.41
N TYR A 249 -7.96 -21.61 10.89
CA TYR A 249 -7.85 -22.04 12.28
C TYR A 249 -7.90 -20.86 13.26
N PHE A 250 -7.12 -19.81 12.99
CA PHE A 250 -7.05 -18.61 13.83
C PHE A 250 -8.40 -17.90 13.96
N ARG A 251 -9.21 -17.87 12.90
CA ARG A 251 -10.58 -17.31 12.93
C ARG A 251 -11.53 -18.04 13.89
N GLU A 252 -11.33 -19.33 14.10
CA GLU A 252 -12.16 -20.13 15.01
C GLU A 252 -11.71 -19.99 16.48
N THR A 253 -10.61 -19.26 16.74
CA THR A 253 -10.12 -18.95 18.09
C THR A 253 -10.75 -17.64 18.59
N PRO A 254 -10.72 -17.34 19.91
CA PRO A 254 -11.17 -16.06 20.45
C PRO A 254 -10.14 -14.91 20.31
N LEU A 255 -9.02 -15.14 19.61
CA LEU A 255 -7.90 -14.18 19.50
C LEU A 255 -8.07 -13.08 18.44
N PRO A 256 -8.73 -13.27 17.28
CA PRO A 256 -8.81 -12.22 16.28
C PRO A 256 -9.44 -10.89 16.76
N PRO A 257 -10.47 -10.85 17.64
CA PRO A 257 -11.01 -9.58 18.18
C PRO A 257 -10.02 -8.84 19.08
N VAL A 258 -8.98 -9.51 19.56
CA VAL A 258 -7.92 -8.89 20.37
C VAL A 258 -7.08 -7.95 19.51
N LEU A 259 -6.90 -8.23 18.21
CA LEU A 259 -6.10 -7.40 17.30
C LEU A 259 -6.54 -5.92 17.26
N PRO A 260 -7.80 -5.59 16.94
CA PRO A 260 -8.24 -4.20 17.01
C PRO A 260 -8.22 -3.65 18.45
N SER A 261 -8.45 -4.48 19.46
CA SER A 261 -8.38 -4.09 20.87
C SER A 261 -6.96 -3.65 21.28
N LEU A 262 -5.91 -4.23 20.69
CA LEU A 262 -4.51 -3.79 20.87
C LEU A 262 -4.28 -2.37 20.36
N LEU A 263 -5.08 -1.91 19.40
CA LEU A 263 -5.09 -0.53 18.90
C LEU A 263 -6.07 0.37 19.66
N LEU A 264 -6.68 -0.12 20.75
CA LEU A 264 -7.75 0.50 21.53
C LEU A 264 -9.10 0.61 20.79
N PHE A 265 -9.27 -0.08 19.66
CA PHE A 265 -10.53 -0.12 18.92
C PHE A 265 -11.48 -1.19 19.49
N PRO A 266 -12.73 -0.85 19.87
CA PRO A 266 -13.70 -1.85 20.33
C PRO A 266 -14.21 -2.71 19.15
N PRO A 267 -13.97 -4.04 19.12
CA PRO A 267 -14.36 -4.89 17.99
C PRO A 267 -15.88 -4.99 17.79
N SER A 268 -16.66 -4.83 18.87
CA SER A 268 -18.12 -4.88 18.87
C SER A 268 -18.77 -3.49 18.79
N LEU A 269 -18.06 -2.47 18.31
CA LEU A 269 -18.60 -1.10 18.20
C LEU A 269 -19.81 -1.08 17.23
N PRO A 270 -21.00 -0.62 17.66
CA PRO A 270 -22.17 -0.50 16.80
C PRO A 270 -21.95 0.50 15.65
N PRO A 271 -22.43 0.26 14.42
CA PRO A 271 -22.11 1.07 13.23
C PRO A 271 -22.34 2.58 13.35
N HIS A 272 -23.31 2.99 14.16
CA HIS A 272 -23.70 4.40 14.34
C HIS A 272 -23.01 5.09 15.52
N GLU A 273 -22.32 4.35 16.38
CA GLU A 273 -21.62 4.91 17.53
C GLU A 273 -20.24 5.42 17.12
N PRO A 274 -19.82 6.63 17.54
CA PRO A 274 -18.48 7.13 17.25
C PRO A 274 -17.43 6.31 17.97
N THR A 275 -16.21 6.30 17.41
CA THR A 275 -15.07 5.67 18.08
C THR A 275 -14.72 6.37 19.40
N PRO A 276 -14.23 5.61 20.40
CA PRO A 276 -13.75 6.20 21.64
C PRO A 276 -12.59 7.17 21.41
N GLN A 277 -12.52 8.24 22.22
CA GLN A 277 -11.46 9.24 22.09
C GLN A 277 -10.06 8.67 22.33
N ASN A 278 -9.91 7.69 23.23
CA ASN A 278 -8.64 7.01 23.48
C ASN A 278 -8.18 6.13 22.31
N PHE A 279 -9.07 5.73 21.41
CA PHE A 279 -8.69 5.13 20.13
C PHE A 279 -8.21 6.20 19.15
N ALA A 280 -9.01 7.26 18.98
CA ALA A 280 -8.77 8.30 17.98
C ALA A 280 -7.53 9.14 18.30
N LEU A 281 -7.26 9.44 19.57
CA LEU A 281 -6.15 10.25 20.03
C LEU A 281 -5.21 9.41 20.90
N GLN A 282 -4.09 9.00 20.31
CA GLN A 282 -3.06 8.21 20.98
C GLN A 282 -1.70 8.91 20.90
N PHE A 283 -0.83 8.61 21.87
CA PHE A 283 0.55 9.06 21.84
C PHE A 283 1.38 8.16 20.92
N TRP A 284 2.01 8.73 19.88
CA TRP A 284 2.70 7.98 18.82
C TRP A 284 4.20 8.28 18.70
N ASP A 285 4.77 9.09 19.59
CA ASP A 285 6.20 9.42 19.58
C ASP A 285 7.13 8.20 19.64
N PRO A 286 6.82 7.14 20.44
CA PRO A 286 7.69 5.97 20.51
C PRO A 286 7.74 5.22 19.16
N PRO A 287 8.92 5.07 18.53
CA PRO A 287 9.06 4.35 17.26
C PRO A 287 8.66 2.87 17.40
N GLN A 288 8.86 2.28 18.58
CA GLN A 288 8.51 0.89 18.85
C GLN A 288 7.01 0.66 18.79
N LYS A 289 6.20 1.56 19.37
CA LYS A 289 4.73 1.50 19.29
C LYS A 289 4.26 1.53 17.84
N ARG A 290 4.82 2.44 17.03
CA ARG A 290 4.51 2.53 15.59
C ARG A 290 4.82 1.20 14.87
N ALA A 291 5.98 0.62 15.12
CA ALA A 291 6.37 -0.67 14.53
C ALA A 291 5.43 -1.82 14.94
N ASN A 292 5.03 -1.86 16.22
CA ASN A 292 4.08 -2.86 16.71
C ASN A 292 2.69 -2.70 16.05
N ALA A 293 2.18 -1.47 15.98
CA ALA A 293 0.87 -1.19 15.37
C ALA A 293 0.83 -1.53 13.87
N ILE A 294 1.91 -1.27 13.11
CA ILE A 294 2.05 -1.68 11.70
C ILE A 294 1.88 -3.19 11.53
N LEU A 295 2.44 -3.99 12.43
CA LEU A 295 2.28 -5.45 12.42
C LEU A 295 0.84 -5.86 12.75
N VAL A 296 0.21 -5.24 13.75
CA VAL A 296 -1.21 -5.51 14.08
C VAL A 296 -2.12 -5.23 12.89
N VAL A 297 -1.97 -4.06 12.25
CA VAL A 297 -2.71 -3.67 11.04
C VAL A 297 -2.44 -4.66 9.89
N GLY A 298 -1.18 -5.06 9.70
CA GLY A 298 -0.79 -6.06 8.70
C GLY A 298 -1.43 -7.43 8.92
N ILE A 299 -1.46 -7.91 10.16
CA ILE A 299 -2.10 -9.18 10.54
C ILE A 299 -3.62 -9.12 10.28
N MET A 300 -4.28 -8.04 10.68
CA MET A 300 -5.70 -7.81 10.35
C MET A 300 -5.92 -7.83 8.84
N GLY A 301 -5.02 -7.23 8.06
CA GLY A 301 -5.06 -7.21 6.59
C GLY A 301 -4.99 -8.59 5.96
N ILE A 302 -4.13 -9.49 6.46
CA ILE A 302 -4.10 -10.90 6.03
C ILE A 302 -5.46 -11.55 6.23
N LEU A 303 -6.13 -11.23 7.35
CA LEU A 303 -7.41 -11.85 7.69
C LEU A 303 -8.57 -11.30 6.85
N VAL A 304 -8.53 -10.01 6.49
CA VAL A 304 -9.50 -9.37 5.58
C VAL A 304 -9.36 -9.89 4.14
N GLY A 305 -8.13 -10.06 3.64
CA GLY A 305 -7.87 -10.47 2.25
C GLY A 305 -8.19 -11.94 1.93
N SER A 306 -8.39 -12.78 2.93
CA SER A 306 -8.81 -14.18 2.72
C SER A 306 -10.34 -14.31 2.68
N LYS A 307 -10.89 -15.50 2.35
CA LYS A 307 -12.34 -15.77 2.29
C LYS A 307 -13.04 -15.25 3.58
N GLY A 308 -13.72 -14.11 3.47
CA GLY A 308 -14.09 -13.23 4.60
C GLY A 308 -14.74 -13.95 5.78
N GLY A 309 -14.35 -13.55 7.00
CA GLY A 309 -14.94 -14.01 8.27
C GLY A 309 -15.89 -12.98 8.90
N SER A 310 -16.54 -13.35 10.01
CA SER A 310 -17.43 -12.47 10.78
C SER A 310 -16.77 -11.15 11.21
N GLU A 311 -15.46 -11.16 11.46
CA GLU A 311 -14.70 -10.00 11.93
C GLU A 311 -14.27 -9.03 10.84
N THR A 312 -14.45 -9.41 9.57
CA THR A 312 -14.03 -8.59 8.42
C THR A 312 -14.63 -7.18 8.51
N PHE A 313 -15.89 -7.07 8.91
CA PHE A 313 -16.54 -5.77 9.09
C PHE A 313 -15.86 -4.92 10.17
N ALA A 314 -15.56 -5.51 11.33
CA ALA A 314 -14.89 -4.80 12.43
C ALA A 314 -13.47 -4.36 12.05
N PHE A 315 -12.72 -5.20 11.32
CA PHE A 315 -11.37 -4.86 10.86
C PHE A 315 -11.39 -3.76 9.81
N CYS A 316 -12.25 -3.87 8.79
CA CYS A 316 -12.42 -2.81 7.81
C CYS A 316 -12.87 -1.50 8.47
N ARG A 317 -13.73 -1.57 9.50
CA ARG A 317 -14.19 -0.37 10.21
C ARG A 317 -13.04 0.28 10.97
N CYS A 318 -12.25 -0.54 11.68
CA CYS A 318 -11.03 -0.08 12.34
C CYS A 318 -10.07 0.58 11.33
N PHE A 319 -9.90 0.02 10.13
CA PHE A 319 -9.06 0.62 9.09
C PHE A 319 -9.55 1.99 8.61
N VAL A 320 -10.86 2.13 8.38
CA VAL A 320 -11.48 3.40 7.98
C VAL A 320 -11.29 4.46 9.08
N GLU A 321 -11.57 4.11 10.33
CA GLU A 321 -11.44 5.04 11.46
C GLU A 321 -9.98 5.39 11.73
N LEU A 322 -9.07 4.41 11.66
CA LEU A 322 -7.64 4.66 11.78
C LEU A 322 -7.16 5.64 10.69
N GLY A 323 -7.57 5.41 9.44
CA GLY A 323 -7.21 6.22 8.29
C GLY A 323 -7.78 7.64 8.28
N LEU A 324 -9.04 7.81 8.69
CA LEU A 324 -9.80 9.04 8.46
C LEU A 324 -10.11 9.86 9.73
N SER A 325 -10.22 9.22 10.90
CA SER A 325 -10.66 9.89 12.13
C SER A 325 -9.62 9.92 13.25
N SER A 326 -8.54 9.14 13.15
CA SER A 326 -7.51 9.07 14.19
C SER A 326 -6.30 9.97 13.96
N ASN A 327 -5.51 10.19 15.01
CA ASN A 327 -4.20 10.83 14.96
C ASN A 327 -3.04 9.86 14.64
N ALA A 328 -3.33 8.66 14.12
CA ALA A 328 -2.30 7.70 13.75
C ALA A 328 -1.31 8.29 12.72
N PRO A 329 -0.01 7.92 12.78
CA PRO A 329 0.97 8.33 11.79
C PRO A 329 0.56 7.99 10.36
N ALA A 330 0.94 8.83 9.40
CA ALA A 330 0.61 8.67 7.98
C ALA A 330 0.93 7.26 7.43
N ALA A 331 2.06 6.65 7.84
CA ALA A 331 2.42 5.29 7.44
C ALA A 331 1.39 4.22 7.86
N ILE A 332 0.84 4.34 9.08
CA ILE A 332 -0.17 3.42 9.61
C ILE A 332 -1.51 3.64 8.90
N LYS A 333 -1.91 4.90 8.73
CA LYS A 333 -3.12 5.27 7.98
C LYS A 333 -3.08 4.75 6.54
N THR A 334 -1.95 4.96 5.87
CA THR A 334 -1.72 4.52 4.49
C THR A 334 -1.87 3.00 4.39
N GLN A 335 -1.22 2.26 5.30
CA GLN A 335 -1.32 0.80 5.33
C GLN A 335 -2.77 0.34 5.58
N ALA A 336 -3.47 0.96 6.53
CA ALA A 336 -4.85 0.61 6.86
C ALA A 336 -5.79 0.81 5.66
N LEU A 337 -5.71 1.96 4.99
CA LEU A 337 -6.53 2.25 3.81
C LEU A 337 -6.21 1.31 2.63
N ARG A 338 -4.93 1.00 2.39
CA ARG A 338 -4.51 0.04 1.33
C ARG A 338 -4.99 -1.40 1.58
N LEU A 339 -5.25 -1.76 2.83
CA LEU A 339 -5.72 -3.10 3.22
C LEU A 339 -7.24 -3.25 3.14
N LEU A 340 -7.98 -2.18 2.82
CA LEU A 340 -9.41 -2.29 2.55
C LEU A 340 -9.66 -3.12 1.27
N PRO A 341 -10.61 -4.07 1.29
CA PRO A 341 -10.87 -4.92 0.15
C PRO A 341 -11.57 -4.13 -0.97
N VAL A 342 -11.32 -4.53 -2.23
CA VAL A 342 -11.93 -3.90 -3.42
C VAL A 342 -13.46 -3.93 -3.35
N ASN A 343 -14.03 -5.05 -2.92
CA ASN A 343 -15.46 -5.23 -2.66
C ASN A 343 -15.82 -4.82 -1.23
N LEU A 344 -15.54 -3.56 -0.88
CA LEU A 344 -15.77 -3.03 0.45
C LEU A 344 -17.24 -3.19 0.88
N THR A 345 -17.44 -3.85 2.03
CA THR A 345 -18.77 -4.08 2.61
C THR A 345 -19.26 -2.90 3.45
N ILE A 346 -18.36 -1.99 3.81
CA ILE A 346 -18.69 -0.80 4.60
C ILE A 346 -19.40 0.23 3.74
N PRO A 347 -20.58 0.72 4.16
CA PRO A 347 -21.29 1.75 3.45
C PRO A 347 -20.68 3.12 3.76
N LEU A 348 -19.63 3.51 3.04
CA LEU A 348 -18.92 4.79 3.24
C LEU A 348 -19.85 6.03 3.31
N PRO A 349 -20.92 6.16 2.48
CA PRO A 349 -21.79 7.34 2.54
C PRO A 349 -22.65 7.43 3.81
N SER A 350 -22.96 6.31 4.47
CA SER A 350 -23.83 6.28 5.66
C SER A 350 -23.08 5.97 6.96
N MET A 351 -21.81 5.57 6.88
CA MET A 351 -20.94 5.44 8.03
C MET A 351 -20.54 6.84 8.50
N THR A 352 -21.00 7.23 9.69
CA THR A 352 -20.59 8.47 10.34
C THR A 352 -19.28 8.28 11.07
N ILE A 353 -18.33 9.18 10.85
CA ILE A 353 -17.08 9.28 11.62
C ILE A 353 -16.97 10.65 12.25
N THR A 354 -16.07 10.79 13.23
CA THR A 354 -15.79 12.09 13.85
C THR A 354 -14.29 12.39 13.81
N PRO A 355 -13.82 13.10 12.77
CA PRO A 355 -12.41 13.42 12.63
C PRO A 355 -11.91 14.41 13.68
N TYR A 356 -10.59 14.42 13.87
CA TYR A 356 -9.89 15.40 14.71
C TYR A 356 -8.87 16.16 13.89
N ILE A 357 -8.69 17.42 14.24
CA ILE A 357 -7.68 18.30 13.64
C ILE A 357 -6.76 18.81 14.76
N PRO A 358 -5.43 18.83 14.55
CA PRO A 358 -4.51 19.39 15.52
C PRO A 358 -4.68 20.90 15.57
N VAL A 359 -4.66 21.46 16.77
CA VAL A 359 -4.72 22.91 16.95
C VAL A 359 -3.37 23.49 16.50
N PRO A 360 -3.34 24.45 15.57
CA PRO A 360 -2.10 25.09 15.13
C PRO A 360 -1.27 25.60 16.31
N GLU A 361 0.06 25.59 16.18
CA GLU A 361 1.00 26.12 17.18
C GLU A 361 1.10 25.34 18.51
N THR A 362 0.32 24.28 18.70
CA THR A 362 0.37 23.44 19.92
C THR A 362 1.33 22.26 19.81
N ASN A 363 2.06 22.12 18.69
CA ASN A 363 2.98 20.99 18.41
C ASN A 363 2.34 19.60 18.61
N GLY A 364 1.03 19.48 18.38
CA GLY A 364 0.29 18.22 18.52
C GLY A 364 -0.16 17.89 19.94
N GLU A 365 -0.03 18.83 20.89
CA GLU A 365 -0.54 18.68 22.26
C GLU A 365 -2.06 18.83 22.34
N GLU A 366 -2.66 19.69 21.51
CA GLU A 366 -4.11 19.95 21.50
C GLU A 366 -4.75 19.55 20.17
N TRP A 367 -5.98 19.03 20.27
CA TRP A 367 -6.74 18.50 19.14
C TRP A 367 -8.20 18.96 19.24
N ASP A 368 -8.68 19.60 18.19
CA ASP A 368 -10.08 19.97 18.04
C ASP A 368 -10.86 18.82 17.41
N ARG A 369 -12.02 18.55 17.99
CA ARG A 369 -12.98 17.57 17.48
C ARG A 369 -13.86 18.25 16.43
N LEU A 370 -13.86 17.73 15.20
CA LEU A 370 -14.73 18.24 14.14
C LEU A 370 -16.15 17.69 14.27
N ASP A 371 -17.07 18.31 13.53
CA ASP A 371 -18.44 17.82 13.44
C ASP A 371 -18.49 16.42 12.79
N PRO A 372 -19.47 15.57 13.16
CA PRO A 372 -19.64 14.27 12.52
C PRO A 372 -19.87 14.42 11.01
N ALA A 373 -19.10 13.66 10.22
CA ALA A 373 -19.17 13.64 8.76
C ALA A 373 -19.35 12.21 8.25
N SER A 374 -19.79 12.04 7.00
CA SER A 374 -19.76 10.72 6.38
C SER A 374 -18.32 10.29 6.12
N ALA A 375 -18.04 8.98 6.18
CA ALA A 375 -16.72 8.45 5.88
C ALA A 375 -16.34 8.71 4.41
N LEU A 376 -17.33 8.80 3.50
CA LEU A 376 -17.08 9.18 2.11
C LEU A 376 -16.61 10.64 2.00
N ASP A 377 -17.25 11.58 2.69
CA ASP A 377 -16.85 12.99 2.64
C ASP A 377 -15.44 13.17 3.20
N ALA A 378 -15.16 12.59 4.37
CA ALA A 378 -13.83 12.63 4.96
C ALA A 378 -12.76 11.96 4.09
N LEU A 379 -13.10 10.91 3.34
CA LEU A 379 -12.21 10.28 2.38
C LEU A 379 -11.89 11.21 1.21
N VAL A 380 -12.90 11.90 0.65
CA VAL A 380 -12.72 12.87 -0.44
C VAL A 380 -11.91 14.08 0.03
N GLU A 381 -12.20 14.61 1.22
CA GLU A 381 -11.43 15.68 1.87
C GLU A 381 -9.95 15.27 2.06
N LEU A 382 -9.69 14.04 2.52
CA LEU A 382 -8.33 13.51 2.67
C LEU A 382 -7.60 13.44 1.32
N VAL A 383 -8.28 13.04 0.23
CA VAL A 383 -7.66 13.04 -1.11
C VAL A 383 -7.31 14.46 -1.54
N LEU A 384 -8.26 15.40 -1.45
CA LEU A 384 -8.12 16.76 -1.97
C LEU A 384 -7.14 17.61 -1.14
N HIS A 385 -7.31 17.61 0.18
CA HIS A 385 -6.61 18.52 1.08
C HIS A 385 -5.49 17.85 1.88
N GLY A 386 -5.46 16.52 1.95
CA GLY A 386 -4.48 15.75 2.71
C GLY A 386 -4.83 15.65 4.19
N GLU A 387 -3.89 15.14 4.99
CA GLU A 387 -4.12 15.01 6.44
C GLU A 387 -4.45 16.35 7.07
N TYR A 388 -5.46 16.33 7.93
CA TYR A 388 -5.85 17.48 8.76
C TYR A 388 -6.17 18.72 7.92
N ASN A 389 -6.76 18.52 6.73
CA ASN A 389 -7.05 19.58 5.76
C ASN A 389 -5.82 20.45 5.41
N GLY A 390 -4.63 19.86 5.46
CA GLY A 390 -3.37 20.53 5.14
C GLY A 390 -2.75 21.33 6.28
N VAL A 391 -3.37 21.41 7.47
CA VAL A 391 -2.92 22.28 8.59
C VAL A 391 -1.47 22.04 9.01
N LEU A 392 -1.05 20.78 9.13
CA LEU A 392 0.32 20.45 9.58
C LEU A 392 1.34 20.36 8.44
N ASN A 393 0.90 20.00 7.23
CA ASN A 393 1.78 19.58 6.14
C ASN A 393 1.47 20.32 4.84
N MET A 394 1.79 21.62 4.82
CA MET A 394 1.83 22.42 3.58
C MET A 394 2.91 21.94 2.60
N LYS A 395 3.81 21.05 3.04
CA LYS A 395 4.83 20.42 2.20
C LYS A 395 4.31 19.10 1.64
N ARG A 396 4.52 18.89 0.34
CA ARG A 396 4.15 17.68 -0.40
C ARG A 396 5.06 16.48 -0.05
N THR A 397 5.10 16.09 1.22
CA THR A 397 5.92 14.96 1.68
C THR A 397 5.47 13.67 1.00
N ARG A 398 6.39 12.73 0.82
CA ARG A 398 6.11 11.43 0.20
C ARG A 398 5.03 10.68 0.97
N ASP A 399 5.12 10.64 2.30
CA ASP A 399 4.17 9.94 3.15
C ASP A 399 2.76 10.55 3.05
N SER A 400 2.66 11.88 2.98
CA SER A 400 1.37 12.56 2.74
C SER A 400 0.79 12.18 1.37
N MET A 401 1.61 12.17 0.32
CA MET A 401 1.16 11.77 -1.01
C MET A 401 0.78 10.28 -1.09
N GLU A 402 1.50 9.41 -0.39
CA GLU A 402 1.17 7.99 -0.30
C GLU A 402 -0.17 7.75 0.42
N LEU A 403 -0.49 8.56 1.44
CA LEU A 403 -1.77 8.51 2.12
C LEU A 403 -2.92 9.00 1.23
N ARG A 404 -2.75 10.13 0.53
CA ARG A 404 -3.74 10.62 -0.45
C ARG A 404 -3.97 9.59 -1.56
N SER A 405 -2.89 8.96 -2.05
CA SER A 405 -2.92 7.87 -3.02
C SER A 405 -3.70 6.66 -2.52
N ALA A 406 -3.50 6.25 -1.25
CA ALA A 406 -4.27 5.17 -0.64
C ALA A 406 -5.76 5.51 -0.54
N ALA A 407 -6.09 6.74 -0.13
CA ALA A 407 -7.47 7.24 -0.06
C ALA A 407 -8.14 7.27 -1.45
N LEU A 408 -7.42 7.72 -2.48
CA LEU A 408 -7.88 7.69 -3.88
C LEU A 408 -8.19 6.25 -4.32
N GLY A 409 -7.33 5.28 -3.99
CA GLY A 409 -7.58 3.86 -4.28
C GLY A 409 -8.85 3.31 -3.60
N VAL A 410 -9.14 3.75 -2.37
CA VAL A 410 -10.39 3.38 -1.67
C VAL A 410 -11.61 3.98 -2.38
N PHE A 411 -11.54 5.25 -2.78
CA PHE A 411 -12.61 5.90 -3.54
C PHE A 411 -12.83 5.22 -4.89
N GLN A 412 -11.75 4.93 -5.62
CA GLN A 412 -11.79 4.24 -6.90
C GLN A 412 -12.51 2.89 -6.76
N ASN A 413 -12.16 2.09 -5.75
CA ASN A 413 -12.80 0.80 -5.47
C ASN A 413 -14.29 0.97 -5.14
N PHE A 414 -14.65 2.02 -4.39
CA PHE A 414 -16.04 2.33 -4.07
C PHE A 414 -16.89 2.68 -5.31
N VAL A 415 -16.35 3.47 -6.24
CA VAL A 415 -17.07 3.92 -7.45
C VAL A 415 -16.98 2.95 -8.65
N GLN A 416 -16.43 1.74 -8.46
CA GLN A 416 -16.43 0.69 -9.50
C GLN A 416 -17.85 0.28 -9.91
N LYS A 417 -18.84 0.43 -9.02
CA LYS A 417 -20.25 0.14 -9.33
C LYS A 417 -20.86 1.28 -10.16
N GLY A 418 -21.40 0.95 -11.33
CA GLY A 418 -21.99 1.91 -12.28
C GLY A 418 -23.08 2.80 -11.68
N GLU A 419 -23.94 2.24 -10.83
CA GLU A 419 -25.00 3.00 -10.16
C GLU A 419 -24.46 4.07 -9.20
N ILE A 420 -23.34 3.78 -8.52
CA ILE A 420 -22.73 4.70 -7.53
C ILE A 420 -22.13 5.91 -8.24
N ARG A 421 -21.33 5.69 -9.30
CA ARG A 421 -20.77 6.80 -10.08
C ARG A 421 -21.85 7.68 -10.70
N GLU A 422 -22.92 7.06 -11.21
CA GLU A 422 -24.02 7.79 -11.83
C GLU A 422 -24.78 8.60 -10.80
N ALA A 423 -25.03 8.06 -9.61
CA ALA A 423 -25.65 8.81 -8.51
C ALA A 423 -24.80 10.01 -8.06
N ILE A 424 -23.47 9.84 -7.95
CA ILE A 424 -22.56 10.94 -7.57
C ILE A 424 -22.57 12.04 -8.63
N VAL A 425 -22.45 11.69 -9.92
CA VAL A 425 -22.47 12.67 -11.00
C VAL A 425 -23.84 13.34 -11.10
N GLN A 426 -24.93 12.57 -10.99
CA GLN A 426 -26.31 13.08 -11.01
C GLN A 426 -26.57 14.11 -9.91
N ALA A 427 -25.96 13.94 -8.72
CA ALA A 427 -26.07 14.90 -7.63
C ALA A 427 -25.41 16.26 -7.93
N MET A 428 -24.51 16.33 -8.93
CA MET A 428 -23.86 17.56 -9.38
C MET A 428 -24.60 18.25 -10.54
N VAL A 429 -25.59 17.58 -11.14
CA VAL A 429 -26.35 18.10 -12.28
C VAL A 429 -27.50 18.99 -11.78
N PRO A 430 -27.71 20.19 -12.34
CA PRO A 430 -28.89 21.01 -12.04
C PRO A 430 -30.20 20.25 -12.33
N ILE A 431 -31.16 20.32 -11.41
CA ILE A 431 -32.48 19.69 -11.59
C ILE A 431 -33.36 20.59 -12.46
N GLU A 432 -33.84 20.08 -13.59
CA GLU A 432 -34.75 20.81 -14.48
C GLU A 432 -36.01 21.28 -13.72
N GLY A 433 -36.26 22.60 -13.72
CA GLY A 433 -37.42 23.20 -13.07
C GLY A 433 -37.28 23.48 -11.57
N ALA A 434 -36.14 23.14 -10.94
CA ALA A 434 -35.85 23.55 -9.58
C ALA A 434 -35.30 25.00 -9.54
N THR A 435 -35.74 25.80 -8.57
CA THR A 435 -35.25 27.17 -8.36
C THR A 435 -33.91 27.22 -7.64
N GLU A 436 -33.55 26.16 -6.92
CA GLU A 436 -32.29 26.04 -6.18
C GLU A 436 -31.32 25.13 -6.95
N ARG A 437 -30.14 25.68 -7.26
CA ARG A 437 -29.03 24.94 -7.88
C ARG A 437 -28.38 24.00 -6.84
N PRO A 438 -27.80 22.86 -7.26
CA PRO A 438 -27.14 21.94 -6.33
C PRO A 438 -25.94 22.61 -5.64
N PRO A 439 -25.68 22.30 -4.35
CA PRO A 439 -24.55 22.87 -3.63
C PRO A 439 -23.23 22.42 -4.28
N ILE A 440 -22.25 23.33 -4.33
CA ILE A 440 -20.92 23.00 -4.86
C ILE A 440 -20.23 21.99 -3.93
N THR A 441 -19.90 20.82 -4.48
CA THR A 441 -19.15 19.80 -3.73
C THR A 441 -17.67 20.20 -3.64
N PRO A 442 -16.92 19.75 -2.60
CA PRO A 442 -15.48 19.99 -2.51
C PRO A 442 -14.70 19.53 -3.74
N LEU A 443 -15.15 18.42 -4.35
CA LEU A 443 -14.63 17.91 -5.62
C LEU A 443 -14.82 18.94 -6.75
N LEU A 444 -16.04 19.44 -6.93
CA LEU A 444 -16.34 20.40 -7.99
C LEU A 444 -15.61 21.74 -7.76
N GLN A 445 -15.57 22.21 -6.52
CA GLN A 445 -14.83 23.41 -6.12
C GLN A 445 -13.34 23.29 -6.47
N SER A 446 -12.72 22.15 -6.20
CA SER A 446 -11.31 21.90 -6.51
C SER A 446 -11.03 21.73 -8.02
N LEU A 447 -12.01 21.25 -8.79
CA LEU A 447 -11.92 21.12 -10.26
C LEU A 447 -12.01 22.48 -10.96
N ILE A 448 -12.91 23.36 -10.51
CA ILE A 448 -13.13 24.69 -11.11
C ILE A 448 -12.24 25.77 -10.50
N ALA A 449 -11.33 25.42 -9.59
CA ALA A 449 -10.36 26.36 -9.04
C ALA A 449 -9.48 26.91 -10.19
N LEU A 450 -9.57 28.22 -10.43
CA LEU A 450 -8.81 28.88 -11.48
C LEU A 450 -7.30 28.83 -11.16
N PRO A 451 -6.45 28.35 -12.07
CA PRO A 451 -5.00 28.39 -11.87
C PRO A 451 -4.49 29.84 -11.82
N THR A 452 -4.03 30.29 -10.66
CA THR A 452 -3.46 31.63 -10.45
C THR A 452 -1.94 31.65 -10.67
N SER A 453 -1.37 32.83 -10.92
CA SER A 453 0.09 33.01 -11.02
C SER A 453 0.52 34.06 -9.98
N PRO A 454 1.42 33.73 -9.02
CA PRO A 454 2.16 32.47 -8.89
C PRO A 454 1.28 31.29 -8.45
N LEU A 455 1.65 30.07 -8.87
CA LEU A 455 0.94 28.85 -8.48
C LEU A 455 1.10 28.54 -6.98
N ASP A 456 -0.01 28.21 -6.33
CA ASP A 456 -0.01 27.55 -5.03
C ASP A 456 0.06 26.02 -5.20
N VAL A 457 1.08 25.38 -4.61
CA VAL A 457 1.32 23.93 -4.71
C VAL A 457 0.18 23.13 -4.12
N THR A 458 -0.48 23.64 -3.06
CA THR A 458 -1.58 22.92 -2.41
C THR A 458 -2.81 22.88 -3.32
N THR A 459 -3.15 24.02 -3.92
CA THR A 459 -4.22 24.16 -4.92
C THR A 459 -3.93 23.29 -6.15
N VAL A 460 -2.70 23.35 -6.70
CA VAL A 460 -2.30 22.49 -7.84
C VAL A 460 -2.46 21.01 -7.50
N THR A 461 -2.06 20.60 -6.30
CA THR A 461 -2.19 19.20 -5.87
C THR A 461 -3.65 18.79 -5.69
N SER A 462 -4.48 19.65 -5.09
CA SER A 462 -5.92 19.41 -4.94
C SER A 462 -6.61 19.31 -6.30
N THR A 463 -6.36 20.25 -7.21
CA THR A 463 -6.90 20.23 -8.58
C THR A 463 -6.42 19.02 -9.37
N HIS A 464 -5.15 18.64 -9.25
CA HIS A 464 -4.66 17.41 -9.90
C HIS A 464 -5.40 16.17 -9.35
N LEU A 465 -5.51 16.02 -8.03
CA LEU A 465 -6.19 14.86 -7.44
C LEU A 465 -7.70 14.87 -7.71
N SER A 466 -8.33 16.05 -7.82
CA SER A 466 -9.73 16.19 -8.21
C SER A 466 -9.97 15.71 -9.65
N THR A 467 -9.02 15.96 -10.58
CA THR A 467 -9.11 15.40 -11.94
C THR A 467 -9.07 13.87 -11.95
N LEU A 468 -8.32 13.24 -11.04
CA LEU A 468 -8.28 11.78 -10.90
C LEU A 468 -9.58 11.22 -10.31
N LEU A 469 -10.10 11.84 -9.23
CA LEU A 469 -11.40 11.48 -8.64
C LEU A 469 -12.53 11.57 -9.67
N PHE A 470 -12.57 12.66 -10.44
CA PHE A 470 -13.60 12.85 -11.45
C PHE A 470 -13.42 11.89 -12.63
N ALA A 471 -12.18 11.58 -13.03
CA ALA A 471 -11.91 10.55 -14.02
C ALA A 471 -12.50 9.19 -13.58
N ASP A 472 -12.38 8.80 -12.31
CA ASP A 472 -12.97 7.55 -11.80
C ASP A 472 -14.50 7.49 -11.88
N LEU A 473 -15.17 8.64 -11.86
CA LEU A 473 -16.62 8.74 -12.03
C LEU A 473 -17.06 8.56 -13.49
N VAL A 474 -16.33 9.15 -14.45
CA VAL A 474 -16.73 9.16 -15.86
C VAL A 474 -16.14 7.99 -16.68
N ARG A 475 -15.03 7.42 -16.24
CA ARG A 475 -14.31 6.34 -16.94
C ARG A 475 -15.19 5.10 -17.08
N PHE A 476 -15.30 4.56 -18.29
CA PHE A 476 -16.09 3.35 -18.62
C PHE A 476 -17.61 3.43 -18.41
N SER A 477 -18.23 4.60 -18.19
CA SER A 477 -19.70 4.75 -18.20
C SER A 477 -20.14 5.84 -19.18
N SER A 478 -20.86 5.44 -20.24
CA SER A 478 -21.45 6.38 -21.21
C SER A 478 -22.53 7.26 -20.57
N ARG A 479 -23.32 6.71 -19.63
CA ARG A 479 -24.35 7.44 -18.91
C ARG A 479 -23.74 8.50 -17.98
N ALA A 480 -22.71 8.15 -17.21
CA ALA A 480 -22.02 9.10 -16.34
C ALA A 480 -21.38 10.23 -17.16
N LYS A 481 -20.79 9.94 -18.32
CA LYS A 481 -20.28 10.97 -19.24
C LYS A 481 -21.37 11.90 -19.76
N ALA A 482 -22.54 11.34 -20.11
CA ALA A 482 -23.67 12.14 -20.54
C ALA A 482 -24.20 13.08 -19.45
N LEU A 483 -24.27 12.59 -18.21
CA LEU A 483 -24.62 13.42 -17.05
C LEU A 483 -23.54 14.47 -16.76
N ALA A 484 -22.26 14.10 -16.86
CA ALA A 484 -21.14 15.02 -16.62
C ALA A 484 -21.16 16.22 -17.57
N ARG A 485 -21.58 16.04 -18.84
CA ARG A 485 -21.75 17.16 -19.80
C ARG A 485 -22.83 18.17 -19.37
N SER A 486 -23.84 17.72 -18.64
CA SER A 486 -24.91 18.59 -18.14
C SER A 486 -24.58 19.31 -16.83
N ILE A 487 -23.36 19.14 -16.29
CA ILE A 487 -22.93 19.87 -15.10
C ILE A 487 -22.63 21.32 -15.50
N ILE A 488 -23.34 22.25 -14.86
CA ILE A 488 -23.13 23.70 -14.96
C ILE A 488 -22.78 24.20 -13.55
N PRO A 489 -21.49 24.36 -13.24
CA PRO A 489 -21.05 24.85 -11.93
C PRO A 489 -21.54 26.28 -11.67
N GLN A 490 -21.80 26.62 -10.42
CA GLN A 490 -22.06 28.00 -10.03
C GLN A 490 -20.78 28.85 -10.17
N SER A 491 -20.92 30.08 -10.65
CA SER A 491 -19.81 31.03 -10.67
C SER A 491 -19.40 31.39 -9.23
N PRO A 492 -18.09 31.50 -8.91
CA PRO A 492 -17.65 31.88 -7.57
C PRO A 492 -18.14 33.27 -7.10
N SER A 493 -18.66 34.11 -8.00
CA SER A 493 -19.33 35.37 -7.65
C SER A 493 -20.69 35.16 -6.95
N ASP A 494 -21.41 34.08 -7.26
CA ASP A 494 -22.71 33.75 -6.65
C ASP A 494 -22.58 33.21 -5.21
N ALA A 495 -21.37 32.80 -4.79
CA ALA A 495 -21.12 32.18 -3.49
C ALA A 495 -20.99 33.16 -2.31
N HIS A 496 -21.04 34.48 -2.55
CA HIS A 496 -20.98 35.51 -1.50
C HIS A 496 -22.35 35.84 -0.88
N ASN A 497 -23.07 34.81 -0.43
CA ASN A 497 -24.06 35.01 0.62
C ASN A 497 -24.09 33.84 1.62
N PRO A 498 -22.99 33.56 2.34
CA PRO A 498 -23.11 32.87 3.61
C PRO A 498 -23.84 33.85 4.54
N GLY A 499 -25.05 33.47 4.95
CA GLY A 499 -25.98 34.35 5.67
C GLY A 499 -25.29 35.22 6.71
N SER A 500 -25.66 36.51 6.67
CA SER A 500 -25.54 37.48 7.74
C SER A 500 -25.79 36.84 9.13
N PHE A 501 -24.73 36.31 9.74
CA PHE A 501 -24.65 36.03 11.16
C PHE A 501 -23.65 37.02 11.78
N PHE A 502 -23.93 38.30 11.58
CA PHE A 502 -23.39 39.36 12.40
C PHE A 502 -24.58 40.25 12.78
N VAL A 503 -25.07 40.09 14.01
CA VAL A 503 -25.96 41.06 14.65
C VAL A 503 -25.05 41.98 15.45
N PRO A 504 -24.76 43.22 15.01
CA PRO A 504 -24.14 44.21 15.87
C PRO A 504 -25.04 44.45 17.08
N ALA A 505 -24.47 44.46 18.28
CA ALA A 505 -25.21 44.65 19.53
C ALA A 505 -25.90 46.02 19.68
N ASP A 506 -25.72 46.94 18.73
CA ASP A 506 -26.27 48.29 18.77
C ASP A 506 -27.34 48.46 17.67
N GLY A 507 -28.61 48.44 18.09
CA GLY A 507 -29.80 48.49 17.24
C GLY A 507 -30.02 49.78 16.46
N GLY A 508 -29.20 50.02 15.43
CA GLY A 508 -29.44 51.03 14.40
C GLY A 508 -30.37 50.52 13.28
N PRO A 509 -31.17 51.39 12.63
CA PRO A 509 -32.09 50.99 11.57
C PRO A 509 -31.34 50.60 10.29
N ALA A 510 -31.85 49.58 9.60
CA ALA A 510 -31.27 49.03 8.37
C ALA A 510 -31.13 50.09 7.26
N PRO A 511 -30.03 50.08 6.49
CA PRO A 511 -29.90 50.93 5.31
C PRO A 511 -30.89 50.50 4.22
N ALA A 512 -31.40 51.48 3.47
CA ALA A 512 -32.38 51.27 2.40
C ALA A 512 -31.80 50.38 1.27
N PRO A 513 -32.64 49.57 0.59
CA PRO A 513 -32.18 48.71 -0.49
C PRO A 513 -31.66 49.57 -1.63
N VAL A 514 -30.38 49.37 -1.97
CA VAL A 514 -29.77 49.87 -3.20
C VAL A 514 -30.41 49.07 -4.34
N ALA A 515 -30.85 49.75 -5.39
CA ALA A 515 -31.40 49.11 -6.57
C ALA A 515 -30.40 48.10 -7.13
N GLU A 516 -30.81 46.84 -7.20
CA GLU A 516 -30.07 45.76 -7.87
C GLU A 516 -29.91 46.16 -9.33
N GLU A 517 -28.66 46.40 -9.76
CA GLU A 517 -28.31 46.37 -11.18
C GLU A 517 -28.58 44.94 -11.66
N GLU A 518 -29.34 44.78 -12.75
CA GLU A 518 -29.60 43.48 -13.36
C GLU A 518 -28.24 42.79 -13.62
N PRO A 519 -28.00 41.57 -13.10
CA PRO A 519 -26.76 40.86 -13.38
C PRO A 519 -26.66 40.65 -14.89
N GLU A 520 -25.53 41.04 -15.50
CA GLU A 520 -25.19 40.66 -16.86
C GLU A 520 -25.37 39.14 -16.97
N GLU A 521 -26.14 38.67 -17.97
CA GLU A 521 -26.34 37.25 -18.24
C GLU A 521 -25.00 36.62 -18.64
N ASP A 522 -24.15 36.29 -17.66
CA ASP A 522 -22.95 35.48 -17.88
C ASP A 522 -23.39 34.17 -18.56
N GLU A 523 -22.93 33.94 -19.80
CA GLU A 523 -23.22 32.71 -20.55
C GLU A 523 -22.83 31.51 -19.68
N GLN A 524 -23.83 30.72 -19.27
CA GLN A 524 -23.62 29.58 -18.38
C GLN A 524 -22.73 28.54 -19.08
N GLN A 525 -21.52 28.35 -18.56
CA GLN A 525 -20.55 27.41 -19.11
C GLN A 525 -20.70 26.02 -18.51
N THR A 526 -20.55 24.99 -19.34
CA THR A 526 -20.49 23.60 -18.86
C THR A 526 -19.15 23.35 -18.16
N LEU A 527 -19.10 22.34 -17.28
CA LEU A 527 -17.86 21.91 -16.66
C LEU A 527 -16.77 21.57 -17.69
N LEU A 528 -17.15 20.98 -18.84
CA LEU A 528 -16.22 20.63 -19.91
C LEU A 528 -15.62 21.90 -20.55
N GLN A 529 -16.42 22.94 -20.77
CA GLN A 529 -15.95 24.23 -21.28
C GLN A 529 -14.97 24.90 -20.31
N ILE A 530 -15.35 25.00 -19.03
CA ILE A 530 -14.48 25.58 -17.98
C ILE A 530 -13.12 24.87 -17.92
N LEU A 531 -13.12 23.53 -17.91
CA LEU A 531 -11.86 22.77 -17.88
C LEU A 531 -11.03 22.92 -19.16
N SER A 532 -11.68 23.15 -20.30
CA SER A 532 -10.99 23.40 -21.58
C SER A 532 -10.31 24.76 -21.59
N GLU A 533 -10.96 25.78 -21.01
CA GLU A 533 -10.35 27.09 -20.78
C GLU A 533 -9.18 27.00 -19.79
N HIS A 534 -9.35 26.26 -18.69
CA HIS A 534 -8.28 26.05 -17.70
C HIS A 534 -7.05 25.36 -18.31
N LEU A 535 -7.24 24.32 -19.13
CA LEU A 535 -6.14 23.66 -19.85
C LEU A 535 -5.46 24.63 -20.82
N SER A 536 -6.22 25.44 -21.55
CA SER A 536 -5.69 26.46 -22.46
C SER A 536 -4.86 27.50 -21.70
N LEU A 537 -5.39 28.01 -20.58
CA LEU A 537 -4.72 28.97 -19.71
C LEU A 537 -3.44 28.38 -19.11
N ALA A 538 -3.46 27.12 -18.68
CA ALA A 538 -2.29 26.43 -18.13
C ALA A 538 -1.18 26.27 -19.18
N LEU A 539 -1.55 25.84 -20.41
CA LEU A 539 -0.61 25.72 -21.53
C LEU A 539 0.00 27.06 -21.95
N LEU A 540 -0.77 28.16 -21.85
CA LEU A 540 -0.29 29.51 -22.11
C LEU A 540 0.62 30.02 -20.99
N SER A 541 0.21 29.84 -19.73
CA SER A 541 0.95 30.31 -18.56
C SER A 541 2.30 29.61 -18.42
N ARG A 542 2.35 28.30 -18.68
CA ARG A 542 3.57 27.49 -18.70
C ARG A 542 4.68 28.02 -19.63
N ARG A 543 4.32 28.81 -20.64
CA ARG A 543 5.26 29.31 -21.67
C ARG A 543 5.86 30.67 -21.36
N ARG A 544 5.40 31.34 -20.29
CA ARG A 544 5.97 32.62 -19.88
C ARG A 544 7.45 32.44 -19.57
N ALA A 545 8.30 33.28 -20.16
CA ALA A 545 9.76 33.15 -20.11
C ALA A 545 10.35 33.32 -18.69
N ASP A 546 9.61 33.98 -17.79
CA ASP A 546 10.03 34.31 -16.43
C ASP A 546 9.65 33.24 -15.37
N THR A 547 9.14 32.07 -15.79
CA THR A 547 8.68 31.00 -14.88
C THR A 547 9.88 30.22 -14.33
N SER A 548 9.97 30.05 -13.00
CA SER A 548 11.01 29.20 -12.38
C SER A 548 10.87 27.74 -12.79
N GLU A 549 11.94 26.94 -12.77
CA GLU A 549 11.88 25.50 -13.09
C GLU A 549 10.87 24.74 -12.20
N ARG A 550 10.77 25.13 -10.93
CA ARG A 550 9.82 24.53 -9.98
C ARG A 550 8.38 24.85 -10.36
N GLU A 551 8.08 26.11 -10.65
CA GLU A 551 6.74 26.53 -11.07
C GLU A 551 6.37 25.94 -12.44
N ALA A 552 7.32 25.88 -13.38
CA ALA A 552 7.14 25.22 -14.67
C ALA A 552 6.76 23.74 -14.51
N ARG A 553 7.40 23.03 -13.57
CA ARG A 553 7.08 21.63 -13.25
C ARG A 553 5.68 21.47 -12.62
N GLU A 554 5.23 22.42 -11.81
CA GLU A 554 3.86 22.40 -11.25
C GLU A 554 2.80 22.66 -12.33
N TRP A 555 3.07 23.60 -13.26
CA TRP A 555 2.25 23.77 -14.46
C TRP A 555 2.19 22.48 -15.29
N ASP A 556 3.34 21.82 -15.51
CA ASP A 556 3.39 20.57 -16.26
C ASP A 556 2.54 19.47 -15.61
N ARG A 557 2.61 19.32 -14.28
CA ARG A 557 1.77 18.40 -13.50
C ARG A 557 0.28 18.71 -13.65
N LEU A 558 -0.10 19.99 -13.61
CA LEU A 558 -1.49 20.41 -13.75
C LEU A 558 -2.03 20.11 -15.15
N ILE A 559 -1.26 20.43 -16.19
CA ILE A 559 -1.58 20.13 -17.59
C ILE A 559 -1.77 18.62 -17.77
N VAL A 560 -0.89 17.80 -17.20
CA VAL A 560 -1.01 16.34 -17.26
C VAL A 560 -2.31 15.86 -16.63
N GLY A 561 -2.71 16.39 -15.46
CA GLY A 561 -3.99 16.06 -14.82
C GLY A 561 -5.20 16.31 -15.72
N TYR A 562 -5.28 17.50 -16.32
CA TYR A 562 -6.36 17.83 -17.26
C TYR A 562 -6.34 16.94 -18.51
N LEU A 563 -5.18 16.71 -19.12
CA LEU A 563 -5.06 15.86 -20.31
C LEU A 563 -5.47 14.41 -20.00
N CYS A 564 -5.06 13.87 -18.85
CA CYS A 564 -5.46 12.53 -18.41
C CYS A 564 -6.97 12.42 -18.17
N LEU A 565 -7.60 13.46 -17.61
CA LEU A 565 -9.05 13.52 -17.46
C LEU A 565 -9.76 13.55 -18.82
N PHE A 566 -9.37 14.46 -19.72
CA PHE A 566 -10.00 14.57 -21.04
C PHE A 566 -9.83 13.29 -21.87
N VAL A 567 -8.66 12.66 -21.84
CA VAL A 567 -8.43 11.38 -22.52
C VAL A 567 -9.46 10.32 -22.07
N GLN A 568 -9.81 10.28 -20.79
CA GLN A 568 -10.74 9.29 -20.26
C GLN A 568 -12.21 9.67 -20.45
N TRP A 569 -12.53 10.96 -20.30
CA TRP A 569 -13.87 11.50 -20.53
C TRP A 569 -14.27 11.34 -22.00
N LEU A 570 -13.42 11.73 -22.95
CA LEU A 570 -13.76 11.73 -24.38
C LEU A 570 -13.69 10.34 -25.03
N TRP A 571 -13.07 9.34 -24.38
CA TRP A 571 -12.94 7.99 -24.93
C TRP A 571 -14.30 7.37 -25.28
N GLU A 572 -14.52 6.98 -26.54
CA GLU A 572 -15.77 6.38 -27.02
C GLU A 572 -17.04 7.23 -26.75
N ASP A 573 -16.90 8.56 -26.69
CA ASP A 573 -18.03 9.47 -26.40
C ASP A 573 -18.07 10.67 -27.37
N PRO A 574 -18.61 10.47 -28.59
CA PRO A 574 -18.64 11.50 -29.64
C PRO A 574 -19.25 12.85 -29.24
N PRO A 575 -20.32 12.93 -28.42
CA PRO A 575 -20.86 14.21 -27.98
C PRO A 575 -19.87 15.04 -27.16
N SER A 576 -19.11 14.42 -26.24
CA SER A 576 -18.07 15.13 -25.47
C SER A 576 -16.90 15.55 -26.35
N VAL A 577 -16.56 14.73 -27.37
CA VAL A 577 -15.54 15.10 -28.36
C VAL A 577 -15.96 16.35 -29.14
N ARG A 578 -17.22 16.43 -29.56
CA ARG A 578 -17.75 17.60 -30.27
C ARG A 578 -17.67 18.87 -29.41
N GLU A 579 -18.17 18.80 -28.18
CA GLU A 579 -18.17 19.94 -27.25
C GLU A 579 -16.73 20.43 -26.96
N PHE A 580 -15.78 19.51 -26.79
CA PHE A 580 -14.37 19.85 -26.61
C PHE A 580 -13.75 20.49 -27.86
N LEU A 581 -14.10 20.03 -29.06
CA LEU A 581 -13.63 20.62 -30.31
C LEU A 581 -14.20 22.03 -30.52
N GLU A 582 -15.47 22.24 -30.20
CA GLU A 582 -16.16 23.55 -30.24
C GLU A 582 -15.54 24.54 -29.24
N ALA A 583 -15.03 24.06 -28.09
CA ALA A 583 -14.26 24.85 -27.13
C ALA A 583 -12.82 25.20 -27.59
N GLY A 584 -12.48 25.04 -28.87
CA GLY A 584 -11.20 25.48 -29.45
C GLY A 584 -10.03 24.50 -29.28
N ALA A 585 -10.30 23.23 -28.95
CA ALA A 585 -9.26 22.25 -28.64
C ALA A 585 -8.21 22.00 -29.75
N LEU A 586 -8.56 22.19 -31.04
CA LEU A 586 -7.60 21.93 -32.13
C LEU A 586 -6.37 22.84 -32.05
N GLY A 587 -6.55 24.14 -31.81
CA GLY A 587 -5.42 25.07 -31.68
C GLY A 587 -4.59 24.76 -30.43
N MET A 588 -5.29 24.52 -29.33
CA MET A 588 -4.72 24.18 -28.02
C MET A 588 -3.81 22.95 -28.07
N LEU A 589 -4.20 21.88 -28.78
CA LEU A 589 -3.45 20.62 -28.84
C LEU A 589 -2.32 20.63 -29.88
N VAL A 590 -2.49 21.31 -31.01
CA VAL A 590 -1.51 21.33 -32.11
C VAL A 590 -0.21 22.01 -31.71
N GLU A 591 -0.29 23.02 -30.86
CA GLU A 591 0.86 23.87 -30.54
C GLU A 591 1.92 23.14 -29.67
N PRO A 592 1.58 22.43 -28.58
CA PRO A 592 2.55 21.61 -27.84
C PRO A 592 3.18 20.48 -28.66
N ILE A 593 2.43 19.88 -29.59
CA ILE A 593 2.92 18.79 -30.46
C ILE A 593 4.09 19.27 -31.35
N ASN A 594 4.02 20.52 -31.81
CA ASN A 594 5.00 21.12 -32.72
C ASN A 594 6.28 21.62 -32.02
N GLN A 595 6.35 21.56 -30.68
CA GLN A 595 7.54 22.00 -29.94
C GLN A 595 8.74 21.08 -30.21
N MET A 596 9.97 21.60 -30.13
CA MET A 596 11.21 20.86 -30.43
C MET A 596 11.35 19.55 -29.62
N PRO A 597 11.95 18.48 -30.16
CA PRO A 597 12.05 17.17 -29.52
C PRO A 597 12.92 17.10 -28.25
N GLU A 598 13.67 18.16 -27.91
CA GLU A 598 14.45 18.26 -26.67
C GLU A 598 13.59 18.61 -25.43
N SER A 599 12.27 18.83 -25.60
CA SER A 599 11.34 19.07 -24.50
C SER A 599 10.85 17.78 -23.83
N ASP A 600 10.29 17.92 -22.62
CA ASP A 600 9.61 16.85 -21.88
C ASP A 600 8.61 16.08 -22.78
N PRO A 601 8.74 14.76 -22.95
CA PRO A 601 7.93 13.99 -23.89
C PRO A 601 6.46 13.80 -23.46
N ILE A 602 6.12 14.03 -22.19
CA ILE A 602 4.79 13.71 -21.65
C ILE A 602 3.70 14.57 -22.29
N ILE A 603 3.79 15.89 -22.18
CA ILE A 603 2.71 16.78 -22.63
C ILE A 603 2.49 16.67 -24.15
N PRO A 604 3.53 16.74 -25.01
CA PRO A 604 3.35 16.53 -26.45
C PRO A 604 2.79 15.14 -26.78
N GLY A 605 3.17 14.10 -26.03
CA GLY A 605 2.64 12.74 -26.20
C GLY A 605 1.15 12.62 -25.85
N LEU A 606 0.73 13.20 -24.73
CA LEU A 606 -0.68 13.27 -24.32
C LEU A 606 -1.51 14.11 -25.29
N CYS A 607 -1.01 15.26 -25.73
CA CYS A 607 -1.69 16.09 -26.73
C CYS A 607 -1.84 15.36 -28.08
N ALA A 608 -0.79 14.66 -28.54
CA ALA A 608 -0.85 13.86 -29.77
C ALA A 608 -1.87 12.71 -29.65
N PHE A 609 -1.91 12.04 -28.49
CA PHE A 609 -2.90 11.01 -28.21
C PHE A 609 -4.32 11.57 -28.19
N LEU A 610 -4.56 12.68 -27.47
CA LEU A 610 -5.87 13.31 -27.35
C LEU A 610 -6.37 13.86 -28.69
N LEU A 611 -5.49 14.44 -29.51
CA LEU A 611 -5.83 14.86 -30.88
C LEU A 611 -6.23 13.66 -31.75
N GLY A 612 -5.51 12.54 -31.64
CA GLY A 612 -5.86 11.29 -32.31
C GLY A 612 -7.19 10.70 -31.83
N LEU A 613 -7.48 10.81 -30.53
CA LEU A 613 -8.74 10.41 -29.92
C LEU A 613 -9.90 11.25 -30.48
N CYS A 614 -9.75 12.58 -30.51
CA CYS A 614 -10.74 13.48 -31.11
C CYS A 614 -10.99 13.13 -32.58
N TYR A 615 -9.94 12.80 -33.35
CA TYR A 615 -10.12 12.32 -34.72
C TYR A 615 -10.86 10.98 -34.80
N GLU A 616 -10.49 10.02 -33.94
CA GLU A 616 -11.03 8.67 -34.01
C GLU A 616 -12.52 8.61 -33.69
N PHE A 617 -12.96 9.32 -32.65
CA PHE A 617 -14.34 9.27 -32.15
C PHE A 617 -15.23 10.40 -32.70
N ASN A 618 -14.71 11.38 -33.44
CA ASN A 618 -15.52 12.40 -34.11
C ASN A 618 -16.16 11.87 -35.42
N ARG A 619 -17.11 10.94 -35.30
CA ARG A 619 -17.78 10.29 -36.44
C ARG A 619 -19.17 10.82 -36.74
N GLU A 620 -19.70 11.71 -35.89
CA GLU A 620 -20.99 12.35 -36.05
C GLU A 620 -20.89 13.62 -36.91
N PRO A 621 -22.00 14.09 -37.53
CA PRO A 621 -22.01 15.37 -38.22
C PRO A 621 -21.85 16.54 -37.23
N GLY A 622 -21.09 17.55 -37.63
CA GLY A 622 -20.81 18.76 -36.85
C GLY A 622 -20.00 19.77 -37.65
N GLU A 623 -19.70 20.94 -37.07
CA GLU A 623 -18.88 21.96 -37.72
C GLU A 623 -17.44 21.49 -37.95
N ILE A 624 -16.85 20.89 -36.91
CA ILE A 624 -15.54 20.25 -36.97
C ILE A 624 -15.75 18.75 -37.18
N THR A 625 -15.28 18.23 -38.32
CA THR A 625 -15.41 16.80 -38.69
C THR A 625 -14.05 16.14 -38.93
N ARG A 626 -14.01 14.81 -39.07
CA ARG A 626 -12.80 14.08 -39.51
C ARG A 626 -12.17 14.66 -40.78
N ASN A 627 -12.96 15.16 -41.73
CA ASN A 627 -12.43 15.79 -42.95
C ASN A 627 -11.69 17.11 -42.67
N THR A 628 -12.04 17.80 -41.58
CA THR A 628 -11.36 19.04 -41.15
C THR A 628 -10.09 18.75 -40.34
N ILE A 629 -10.10 17.68 -39.54
CA ILE A 629 -8.97 17.31 -38.66
C ILE A 629 -7.86 16.60 -39.45
N TYR A 630 -8.20 15.76 -40.43
CA TYR A 630 -7.23 14.96 -41.18
C TYR A 630 -6.12 15.76 -41.91
N PRO A 631 -6.40 16.91 -42.56
CA PRO A 631 -5.36 17.80 -43.07
C PRO A 631 -4.39 18.32 -41.99
N ILE A 632 -4.85 18.50 -40.75
CA ILE A 632 -4.02 18.92 -39.63
C ILE A 632 -3.07 17.79 -39.22
N LEU A 633 -3.58 16.56 -39.11
CA LEU A 633 -2.77 15.37 -38.80
C LEU A 633 -1.68 15.13 -39.84
N THR A 634 -2.03 15.21 -41.12
CA THR A 634 -1.08 15.03 -42.22
C THR A 634 -0.04 16.14 -42.30
N ARG A 635 -0.40 17.39 -41.97
CA ARG A 635 0.55 18.52 -41.86
C ARG A 635 1.53 18.36 -40.70
N LEU A 636 1.06 17.86 -39.55
CA LEU A 636 1.93 17.53 -38.41
C LEU A 636 2.89 16.37 -38.73
N GLY A 637 2.46 15.45 -39.59
CA GLY A 637 3.17 14.23 -39.91
C GLY A 637 2.74 13.08 -39.01
N ILE A 638 2.22 12.01 -39.62
CA ILE A 638 1.72 10.83 -38.90
C ILE A 638 2.85 10.17 -38.09
N ASP A 639 4.05 10.07 -38.67
CA ASP A 639 5.22 9.49 -38.00
C ASP A 639 5.65 10.31 -36.77
N LEU A 640 5.54 11.65 -36.84
CA LEU A 640 5.82 12.52 -35.69
C LEU A 640 4.82 12.24 -34.56
N LEU A 641 3.52 12.20 -34.87
CA LEU A 641 2.46 11.94 -33.90
C LEU A 641 2.64 10.57 -33.21
N VAL A 642 2.89 9.53 -34.00
CA VAL A 642 3.17 8.18 -33.48
C VAL A 642 4.44 8.17 -32.63
N GLY A 643 5.49 8.89 -33.06
CA GLY A 643 6.72 9.08 -32.30
C GLY A 643 6.48 9.73 -30.93
N ARG A 644 5.67 10.80 -30.85
CA ARG A 644 5.31 11.46 -29.58
C ARG A 644 4.59 10.52 -28.61
N ILE A 645 3.59 9.78 -29.11
CA ILE A 645 2.86 8.76 -28.33
C ILE A 645 3.83 7.69 -27.80
N THR A 646 4.79 7.27 -28.62
CA THR A 646 5.77 6.23 -28.26
C THR A 646 6.80 6.74 -27.25
N HIS A 647 7.33 7.96 -27.40
CA HIS A 647 8.29 8.54 -26.46
C HIS A 647 7.69 8.75 -25.07
N MET A 648 6.42 9.15 -24.98
CA MET A 648 5.73 9.24 -23.69
C MET A 648 5.63 7.89 -22.97
N ARG A 649 5.31 6.81 -23.70
CA ARG A 649 5.32 5.44 -23.14
C ARG A 649 6.68 5.06 -22.58
N ASP A 650 7.74 5.56 -23.23
CA ASP A 650 9.11 5.22 -22.89
C ASP A 650 9.71 6.10 -21.77
N ASP A 651 8.98 7.13 -21.30
CA ASP A 651 9.36 8.00 -20.18
C ASP A 651 9.39 7.25 -18.83
N ASP A 652 10.38 7.55 -18.00
CA ASP A 652 10.59 6.88 -16.72
C ASP A 652 9.46 7.14 -15.71
N ARG A 653 8.84 8.34 -15.72
CA ARG A 653 7.71 8.64 -14.83
C ARG A 653 6.50 7.79 -15.18
N PHE A 654 6.26 7.55 -16.47
CA PHE A 654 5.14 6.71 -16.93
C PHE A 654 5.39 5.22 -16.63
N LYS A 655 6.65 4.76 -16.77
CA LYS A 655 7.04 3.37 -16.46
C LYS A 655 7.06 3.05 -14.97
N ALA A 656 7.39 4.04 -14.14
CA ALA A 656 7.49 3.87 -12.69
C ALA A 656 6.12 3.66 -12.00
N VAL A 657 5.02 3.98 -12.69
CA VAL A 657 3.66 3.81 -12.16
C VAL A 657 3.21 2.34 -12.27
N GLY A 658 2.91 1.74 -11.12
CA GLY A 658 2.36 0.40 -10.95
C GLY A 658 1.13 0.39 -10.03
N PRO A 659 0.46 -0.77 -9.88
CA PRO A 659 -0.78 -0.89 -9.09
C PRO A 659 -0.61 -0.45 -7.62
N ASP A 660 0.56 -0.71 -7.03
CA ASP A 660 0.85 -0.40 -5.63
C ASP A 660 1.76 0.84 -5.46
N THR A 661 2.19 1.49 -6.54
CA THR A 661 3.19 2.58 -6.47
C THR A 661 3.03 3.55 -7.62
N PHE A 662 2.47 4.72 -7.34
CA PHE A 662 2.33 5.82 -8.31
C PHE A 662 2.70 7.20 -7.73
N VAL A 663 3.23 7.23 -6.51
CA VAL A 663 3.90 8.39 -5.92
C VAL A 663 5.39 8.29 -6.23
N LEU A 664 5.90 9.26 -6.97
CA LEU A 664 7.30 9.33 -7.40
C LEU A 664 8.09 10.27 -6.50
N PRO A 665 9.37 10.01 -6.23
CA PRO A 665 10.22 10.96 -5.52
C PRO A 665 10.55 12.18 -6.39
N TYR A 666 10.66 13.36 -5.77
CA TYR A 666 11.11 14.56 -6.47
C TYR A 666 12.58 14.42 -6.94
N PRO A 667 12.94 14.74 -8.21
CA PRO A 667 14.26 14.42 -8.79
C PRO A 667 15.48 14.99 -8.03
N SER A 668 15.37 16.21 -7.50
CA SER A 668 16.48 16.91 -6.83
C SER A 668 16.91 16.28 -5.50
N GLN A 669 16.20 15.26 -5.01
CA GLN A 669 16.50 14.57 -3.74
C GLN A 669 17.32 13.29 -3.91
N SER A 670 17.72 12.96 -5.14
CA SER A 670 18.52 11.76 -5.44
C SER A 670 19.99 11.84 -4.99
N ILE A 671 20.48 13.02 -4.61
CA ILE A 671 21.87 13.25 -4.17
C ILE A 671 21.88 14.11 -2.89
N ALA A 672 21.76 13.49 -1.71
CA ALA A 672 22.46 13.87 -0.47
C ALA A 672 21.84 13.20 0.77
N ASN A 673 22.73 12.75 1.66
CA ASN A 673 22.47 12.41 3.05
C ASN A 673 21.91 13.63 3.81
N SER A 674 20.60 13.80 3.84
CA SER A 674 19.94 14.67 4.83
C SER A 674 18.70 13.99 5.36
N GLU A 675 18.58 13.95 6.68
CA GLU A 675 17.41 13.53 7.48
C GLU A 675 16.17 14.45 7.26
N GLY A 676 15.98 14.98 6.05
CA GLY A 676 14.83 15.79 5.65
C GLY A 676 13.72 14.94 5.04
N GLU A 677 12.48 15.36 5.23
CA GLU A 677 11.30 14.73 4.65
C GLU A 677 11.38 14.74 3.13
N LYS A 678 11.31 13.55 2.52
CA LYS A 678 11.37 13.40 1.06
C LYS A 678 10.08 13.93 0.43
N GLU A 679 10.19 14.72 -0.63
CA GLU A 679 9.05 15.26 -1.38
C GLU A 679 8.56 14.20 -2.37
N GLY A 680 7.25 13.99 -2.42
CA GLY A 680 6.59 13.07 -3.35
C GLY A 680 5.82 13.83 -4.43
N GLU A 681 5.64 13.21 -5.58
CA GLU A 681 4.88 13.76 -6.70
C GLU A 681 3.98 12.69 -7.31
N VAL A 682 2.77 13.07 -7.69
CA VAL A 682 1.89 12.26 -8.55
C VAL A 682 1.85 12.91 -9.93
N TRP A 683 1.98 12.07 -10.96
CA TRP A 683 1.88 12.45 -12.38
C TRP A 683 0.76 11.67 -13.08
N PHE A 684 0.63 10.38 -12.77
CA PHE A 684 -0.41 9.50 -13.30
C PHE A 684 -0.89 8.55 -12.20
N ASP A 685 -2.14 8.11 -12.26
CA ASP A 685 -2.65 6.96 -11.52
C ASP A 685 -2.45 5.66 -12.33
N TRP A 686 -2.42 4.53 -11.63
CA TRP A 686 -2.30 3.22 -12.28
C TRP A 686 -3.43 2.98 -13.30
N ALA A 687 -4.65 3.39 -12.99
CA ALA A 687 -5.78 3.08 -13.85
C ALA A 687 -5.73 3.86 -15.17
N PHE A 688 -5.22 5.11 -15.19
CA PHE A 688 -4.93 5.80 -16.46
C PHE A 688 -3.83 5.08 -17.25
N VAL A 689 -2.74 4.68 -16.59
CA VAL A 689 -1.62 4.00 -17.25
C VAL A 689 -2.05 2.67 -17.86
N ASP A 690 -2.83 1.87 -17.13
CA ASP A 690 -3.40 0.60 -17.60
C ASP A 690 -4.37 0.80 -18.75
N PHE A 691 -5.29 1.77 -18.62
CA PHE A 691 -6.19 2.18 -19.70
C PHE A 691 -5.41 2.58 -20.96
N TRP A 692 -4.41 3.44 -20.82
CA TRP A 692 -3.64 3.95 -21.94
C TRP A 692 -2.85 2.84 -22.63
N LYS A 693 -2.14 2.00 -21.86
CA LYS A 693 -1.37 0.85 -22.37
C LYS A 693 -2.25 -0.14 -23.12
N SER A 694 -3.49 -0.32 -22.68
CA SER A 694 -4.45 -1.22 -23.31
C SER A 694 -5.01 -0.66 -24.63
N ASN A 695 -4.97 0.66 -24.84
CA ASN A 695 -5.75 1.32 -25.88
C ASN A 695 -4.95 2.15 -26.90
N TYR A 696 -3.66 2.45 -26.66
CA TYR A 696 -2.92 3.39 -27.51
C TYR A 696 -2.71 2.95 -28.95
N TYR A 697 -2.65 1.64 -29.22
CA TYR A 697 -2.59 1.14 -30.59
C TYR A 697 -3.83 1.46 -31.42
N THR A 698 -5.01 1.55 -30.79
CA THR A 698 -6.26 1.95 -31.46
C THR A 698 -6.12 3.36 -32.02
N ILE A 699 -5.58 4.27 -31.22
CA ILE A 699 -5.36 5.67 -31.64
C ILE A 699 -4.26 5.78 -32.68
N GLN A 700 -3.13 5.07 -32.52
CA GLN A 700 -2.06 5.06 -33.52
C GLN A 700 -2.54 4.60 -34.90
N LYS A 701 -3.36 3.54 -34.96
CA LYS A 701 -4.00 3.08 -36.20
C LYS A 701 -5.02 4.09 -36.71
N GLY A 702 -5.83 4.66 -35.81
CA GLY A 702 -6.85 5.66 -36.12
C GLY A 702 -6.29 6.89 -36.83
N ILE A 703 -5.19 7.48 -36.34
CA ILE A 703 -4.55 8.68 -36.91
C ILE A 703 -4.13 8.47 -38.39
N SER A 704 -3.81 7.24 -38.78
CA SER A 704 -3.39 6.91 -40.15
C SER A 704 -4.56 6.62 -41.09
N ALA A 705 -5.76 6.43 -40.55
CA ALA A 705 -6.94 6.02 -41.32
C ALA A 705 -7.54 7.21 -42.09
N ASP A 706 -8.02 6.94 -43.31
CA ASP A 706 -8.77 7.92 -44.12
C ASP A 706 -10.01 8.42 -43.33
N PRO A 707 -10.43 9.69 -43.50
CA PRO A 707 -11.65 10.22 -42.88
C PRO A 707 -12.89 9.35 -43.05
N LYS A 708 -13.03 8.68 -44.19
CA LYS A 708 -14.17 7.81 -44.53
C LYS A 708 -13.95 6.34 -44.16
N ALA A 709 -12.79 5.99 -43.62
CA ALA A 709 -12.50 4.62 -43.23
C ALA A 709 -13.42 4.16 -42.08
N PRO A 710 -13.87 2.89 -42.09
CA PRO A 710 -14.57 2.31 -40.95
C PRO A 710 -13.67 2.31 -39.71
N PRO A 711 -14.25 2.31 -38.51
CA PRO A 711 -13.45 2.32 -37.29
C PRO A 711 -12.51 1.11 -37.21
N PRO A 712 -11.24 1.30 -36.81
CA PRO A 712 -10.27 0.22 -36.66
C PRO A 712 -10.72 -0.82 -35.63
N SER A 713 -11.60 -0.46 -34.68
CA SER A 713 -12.24 -1.40 -33.75
C SER A 713 -13.20 -2.39 -34.42
N ALA A 714 -13.66 -2.14 -35.65
CA ALA A 714 -14.42 -3.09 -36.44
C ALA A 714 -13.58 -4.29 -36.92
N GLY A 715 -12.25 -4.17 -36.96
CA GLY A 715 -11.32 -5.24 -37.36
C GLY A 715 -10.71 -6.04 -36.21
N HIS A 716 -10.81 -5.56 -34.96
CA HIS A 716 -10.18 -6.20 -33.79
C HIS A 716 -10.94 -7.42 -33.26
N TRP A 717 -12.15 -7.69 -33.76
CA TRP A 717 -12.91 -8.91 -33.44
C TRP A 717 -12.32 -10.18 -34.06
N PHE A 718 -11.40 -10.09 -35.04
CA PHE A 718 -11.01 -11.27 -35.83
C PHE A 718 -9.53 -11.66 -35.80
N LEU A 719 -8.60 -10.82 -35.31
CA LEU A 719 -7.16 -11.11 -35.47
C LEU A 719 -6.31 -10.63 -34.28
N HIS A 720 -6.24 -11.41 -33.19
CA HIS A 720 -4.99 -11.72 -32.49
C HIS A 720 -5.12 -13.02 -31.67
N PRO A 721 -4.26 -14.04 -31.91
CA PRO A 721 -4.29 -15.31 -31.20
C PRO A 721 -3.38 -15.25 -29.97
N THR A 722 -3.97 -15.14 -28.78
CA THR A 722 -3.36 -15.65 -27.55
C THR A 722 -4.43 -16.44 -26.81
N GLY A 723 -4.16 -17.73 -26.64
CA GLY A 723 -5.17 -18.74 -26.36
C GLY A 723 -5.98 -18.48 -25.10
N GLN A 724 -7.29 -18.27 -25.29
CA GLN A 724 -8.38 -18.82 -24.47
C GLN A 724 -9.71 -18.60 -25.21
N ASN A 725 -10.34 -19.73 -25.55
CA ASN A 725 -11.73 -19.97 -25.98
C ASN A 725 -12.48 -18.86 -26.75
N SER A 726 -12.48 -18.99 -28.09
CA SER A 726 -13.35 -18.29 -29.04
C SER A 726 -14.85 -18.34 -28.68
N GLU A 727 -15.30 -19.41 -28.01
CA GLU A 727 -16.69 -19.56 -27.57
C GLU A 727 -17.02 -18.65 -26.38
N THR A 728 -16.07 -18.43 -25.47
CA THR A 728 -16.24 -17.52 -24.32
C THR A 728 -16.31 -16.07 -24.78
N LEU A 729 -15.56 -15.71 -25.82
CA LEU A 729 -15.57 -14.37 -26.41
C LEU A 729 -16.88 -14.07 -27.18
N ALA A 730 -17.39 -15.04 -27.96
CA ALA A 730 -18.69 -14.94 -28.61
C ALA A 730 -19.84 -14.87 -27.58
N LEU A 731 -19.73 -15.63 -26.49
CA LEU A 731 -20.67 -15.58 -25.38
C LEU A 731 -20.66 -14.22 -24.69
N VAL A 732 -19.49 -13.61 -24.43
CA VAL A 732 -19.40 -12.27 -23.82
C VAL A 732 -19.97 -11.18 -24.73
N ALA A 733 -19.75 -11.26 -26.04
CA ALA A 733 -20.37 -10.33 -27.00
C ALA A 733 -21.90 -10.45 -27.00
N SER A 734 -22.41 -11.69 -27.06
CA SER A 734 -23.85 -11.98 -26.96
C SER A 734 -24.45 -11.53 -25.62
N LEU A 735 -23.72 -11.71 -24.51
CA LEU A 735 -24.15 -11.25 -23.19
C LEU A 735 -24.18 -9.73 -23.10
N ARG A 736 -23.18 -9.02 -23.67
CA ARG A 736 -23.18 -7.55 -23.71
C ARG A 736 -24.32 -6.98 -24.54
N GLU A 737 -24.58 -7.57 -25.71
CA GLU A 737 -25.72 -7.18 -26.56
C GLU A 737 -27.05 -7.46 -25.86
N THR A 738 -27.15 -8.60 -25.16
CA THR A 738 -28.34 -8.95 -24.37
C THR A 738 -28.53 -7.97 -23.20
N VAL A 739 -27.46 -7.60 -22.50
CA VAL A 739 -27.50 -6.62 -21.40
C VAL A 739 -27.89 -5.24 -21.91
N GLN A 740 -27.36 -4.80 -23.05
CA GLN A 740 -27.71 -3.52 -23.65
C GLN A 740 -29.17 -3.47 -24.09
N ARG A 741 -29.67 -4.57 -24.68
CA ARG A 741 -31.09 -4.69 -25.04
C ARG A 741 -31.99 -4.74 -23.80
N GLN A 742 -31.60 -5.46 -22.76
CA GLN A 742 -32.33 -5.51 -21.49
C GLN A 742 -32.34 -4.15 -20.79
N ALA A 743 -31.24 -3.39 -20.85
CA ALA A 743 -31.19 -2.04 -20.30
C ALA A 743 -32.17 -1.10 -21.02
N GLN A 744 -32.23 -1.16 -22.36
CA GLN A 744 -33.20 -0.39 -23.15
C GLN A 744 -34.65 -0.81 -22.89
N GLU A 745 -34.92 -2.11 -22.71
CA GLU A 745 -36.26 -2.59 -22.33
C GLU A 745 -36.67 -2.15 -20.93
N ILE A 746 -35.75 -2.18 -19.96
CA ILE A 746 -36.01 -1.70 -18.60
C ILE A 746 -36.31 -0.20 -18.62
N GLU A 747 -35.56 0.60 -19.38
CA GLU A 747 -35.78 2.03 -19.54
C GLU A 747 -37.16 2.32 -20.17
N ALA A 748 -37.51 1.59 -21.23
CA ALA A 748 -38.83 1.70 -21.86
C ALA A 748 -39.98 1.33 -20.90
N LEU A 749 -39.80 0.27 -20.10
CA LEU A 749 -40.79 -0.16 -19.10
C LEU A 749 -40.89 0.82 -17.94
N GLN A 750 -39.79 1.41 -17.48
CA GLN A 750 -39.79 2.45 -16.44
C GLN A 750 -40.49 3.72 -16.93
N SER A 751 -40.27 4.12 -18.18
CA SER A 751 -40.99 5.25 -18.79
C SER A 751 -42.50 4.99 -18.86
N GLN A 752 -42.91 3.78 -19.29
CA GLN A 752 -44.33 3.39 -19.34
C GLN A 752 -44.96 3.28 -17.95
N LEU A 753 -44.21 2.83 -16.94
CA LEU A 753 -44.68 2.77 -15.55
C LEU A 753 -44.90 4.17 -14.99
N ASN A 754 -43.98 5.10 -15.27
CA ASN A 754 -44.12 6.50 -14.87
C ASN A 754 -45.32 7.15 -15.57
N GLU A 755 -45.48 6.97 -16.89
CA GLU A 755 -46.64 7.49 -17.64
C GLU A 755 -47.98 6.91 -17.18
N SER A 756 -48.03 5.61 -16.87
CA SER A 756 -49.25 4.98 -16.34
C SER A 756 -49.57 5.41 -14.91
N SER A 757 -48.53 5.67 -14.08
CA SER A 757 -48.70 6.21 -12.73
C SER A 757 -49.22 7.66 -12.74
N THR A 758 -48.74 8.50 -13.67
CA THR A 758 -49.22 9.87 -13.84
C THR A 758 -50.64 9.89 -14.40
N ASN A 759 -50.96 9.02 -15.36
CA ASN A 759 -52.32 8.89 -15.91
C ASN A 759 -53.32 8.36 -14.88
N ALA A 760 -52.92 7.44 -13.99
CA ALA A 760 -53.75 6.96 -12.89
C ALA A 760 -53.99 8.05 -11.83
N ALA A 761 -52.99 8.89 -11.56
CA ALA A 761 -53.11 10.03 -10.66
C ALA A 761 -54.07 11.11 -11.25
N GLU A 762 -54.02 11.36 -12.56
CA GLU A 762 -54.94 12.29 -13.23
C GLU A 762 -56.39 11.75 -13.32
N ALA A 763 -56.57 10.46 -13.61
CA ALA A 763 -57.89 9.82 -13.62
C ALA A 763 -58.57 9.82 -12.23
N SER A 764 -57.78 9.76 -11.15
CA SER A 764 -58.29 9.89 -9.78
C SER A 764 -58.74 11.30 -9.42
N ARG A 765 -58.25 12.33 -10.13
CA ARG A 765 -58.63 13.74 -9.94
C ARG A 765 -59.83 14.17 -10.78
N SER A 766 -60.18 13.42 -11.83
CA SER A 766 -61.29 13.74 -12.75
C SER A 766 -62.62 13.02 -12.46
N ALA A 767 -62.71 12.21 -11.41
CA ALA A 767 -63.97 11.56 -11.04
C ALA A 767 -64.90 12.54 -10.27
N PRO A 768 -66.12 12.83 -10.76
CA PRO A 768 -67.05 13.70 -10.04
C PRO A 768 -67.57 12.99 -8.78
N ARG A 769 -67.65 13.75 -7.67
CA ARG A 769 -68.20 13.31 -6.38
C ARG A 769 -69.65 12.85 -6.46
#